data_AF-A0A6C0F305-F1
#
_entry.id   AF-A0A6C0F305-F1
#
_cell.length_a   1.000
_cell.length_b   1.000
_cell.length_c   1.000
_cell.angle_alpha   90.00
_cell.angle_beta   90.00
_cell.angle_gamma   90.00
#
_symmetry.space_group_name_H-M   'P 1'
#
loop_
_entity.id
_entity.type
_entity.pdbx_description
1 polymer ?
#
loop_
_entity_poly.entity_id
_entity_poly.type
_entity_poly.pdbx_seq_one_letter_code
_entity_poly.pdbx_strand_id
1 'polypeptide(L)'
;MDLGQRKLTKSEWEGIEIPVAQDEKEILRLILGGYEDVNIRYNKASSLFNLLKIDFSSQMEDFLYNKYFAEAVSTMKTKYGLAFIDVNANANAKIKGADQIRISQNDPSKLTAENVYEFLLLEHMSLLFKEKVIGSKKWMMHYLTLYKLDKNVIGRLNARMCKIVKRVLTEYESEIDFAYIIANAVEFVEQNKCLMKYSDTVLYEHQKTIFTTVKNKERPKLVLYIAPTGTGKTMTPIGLTKGNRVIFVCAARHVGLALAKAAISVDVKIAFAFGCASAADIRLHYFSALEYTRNRRTGGIGKVDNSVGDKVEMIICDVKSYLPAMYYMLAFNEAQDIITYWDEPTITMDYDEHACHETIHKNWKENMIPNVVLSSATLPKLHELTETTTDFLEKFPGASICDIVSHDCKKSIPIIDKNGYVVMPHYMNEDYDKVRGIADHCENYLTILRYFDLKEACDFIKFLEEQNYVAANSCVRRHFTSLDEVDIKGIKLHYLRALKNIVAGTWGSIYIYFRSTRIPRLLSNESVDGKGNKIRKVVSVGPGTSVSNETLLASKNAGAPLTKMASQQIVHTSQSQPASASGSCAIYVTTKDAYTLTDGPTIFLAEDVTKIAKFCIQQANIPARLMEDIMEKIEYNNRLNERIDELEKKLEDLTQKKEEALDLSKTDKSTYKLGGKSGKGEKKTKQGDEMGESKDKGVFKITEELNVMRSMIKPCVLHDIFIPNSQEHLKKWTDGQNFRAAFRSDIDEDTVVKIMTLHGIDDSWKVLLLLGIGVFYNHENITYMEIMKKLAEEQKLYLIIASSDYIYGTNYQFCHGYISKDMNLTQEKIIQAMGRIGRNNIQQNYSIRCRDEEQITKLFTADPEKPEVINMNILFNSKQVRWVGGEFVEAG
;
A
#
# COMPACT_ATOMS: atom_id res chain seq x y z
N MET A 1 -5.56 -17.88 9.73
CA MET A 1 -6.57 -17.02 9.07
C MET A 1 -7.90 -17.76 9.00
N ASP A 2 -9.01 -17.18 9.49
CA ASP A 2 -10.33 -17.82 9.33
C ASP A 2 -10.87 -17.58 7.90
N LEU A 3 -10.72 -18.59 7.04
CA LEU A 3 -11.31 -18.63 5.69
C LEU A 3 -12.76 -19.17 5.70
N GLY A 4 -13.32 -19.46 6.88
CA GLY A 4 -14.73 -19.78 7.10
C GLY A 4 -15.62 -18.55 6.98
N GLN A 5 -15.85 -18.08 5.76
CA GLN A 5 -16.61 -16.85 5.55
C GLN A 5 -18.12 -17.06 5.76
N ARG A 6 -18.76 -16.11 6.45
CA ARG A 6 -20.21 -16.06 6.73
C ARG A 6 -20.93 -15.16 5.73
N LYS A 7 -22.27 -15.09 5.78
CA LYS A 7 -23.03 -14.10 4.99
C LYS A 7 -22.68 -12.65 5.40
N LEU A 8 -22.95 -11.68 4.52
CA LEU A 8 -22.70 -10.25 4.78
C LEU A 8 -23.51 -9.75 5.97
N THR A 9 -22.87 -8.95 6.83
CA THR A 9 -23.55 -8.24 7.92
C THR A 9 -24.22 -6.98 7.39
N LYS A 10 -25.14 -6.42 8.18
CA LYS A 10 -25.81 -5.16 7.84
C LYS A 10 -24.82 -3.99 7.72
N SER A 11 -23.84 -3.91 8.63
CA SER A 11 -22.82 -2.84 8.62
C SER A 11 -21.93 -2.90 7.38
N GLU A 12 -21.57 -4.11 6.93
CA GLU A 12 -20.80 -4.29 5.70
C GLU A 12 -21.60 -3.87 4.46
N TRP A 13 -22.90 -4.22 4.43
CA TRP A 13 -23.79 -3.80 3.35
C TRP A 13 -23.93 -2.27 3.29
N GLU A 14 -24.11 -1.61 4.42
CA GLU A 14 -24.17 -0.14 4.48
C GLU A 14 -22.81 0.50 4.12
N GLY A 15 -21.70 -0.14 4.49
CA GLY A 15 -20.35 0.36 4.20
C GLY A 15 -19.97 0.38 2.71
N ILE A 16 -20.44 -0.60 1.93
CA ILE A 16 -20.21 -0.65 0.48
C ILE A 16 -21.06 0.36 -0.31
N GLU A 17 -22.15 0.88 0.28
CA GLU A 17 -23.02 1.89 -0.33
C GLU A 17 -22.42 3.31 -0.23
N ILE A 18 -21.40 3.50 0.62
CA ILE A 18 -20.69 4.78 0.74
C ILE A 18 -19.83 5.01 -0.52
N PRO A 19 -20.04 6.09 -1.29
CA PRO A 19 -19.24 6.35 -2.49
C PRO A 19 -17.75 6.53 -2.17
N VAL A 20 -16.89 6.09 -3.08
CA VAL A 20 -15.45 6.39 -3.02
C VAL A 20 -15.16 7.88 -3.27
N ALA A 21 -13.96 8.32 -2.92
CA ALA A 21 -13.51 9.69 -3.16
C ALA A 21 -13.50 10.05 -4.65
N GLN A 22 -13.63 11.34 -4.98
CA GLN A 22 -13.72 11.80 -6.36
C GLN A 22 -12.46 11.44 -7.18
N ASP A 23 -11.27 11.55 -6.60
CA ASP A 23 -10.02 11.16 -7.24
C ASP A 23 -9.98 9.65 -7.58
N GLU A 24 -10.47 8.81 -6.67
CA GLU A 24 -10.58 7.37 -6.90
C GLU A 24 -11.59 7.08 -8.02
N LYS A 25 -12.73 7.77 -8.00
CA LYS A 25 -13.76 7.64 -9.04
C LYS A 25 -13.24 7.99 -10.44
N GLU A 26 -12.34 8.96 -10.57
CA GLU A 26 -11.67 9.25 -11.85
C GLU A 26 -10.79 8.09 -12.33
N ILE A 27 -10.03 7.46 -11.43
CA ILE A 27 -9.22 6.27 -11.75
C ILE A 27 -10.11 5.09 -12.15
N LEU A 28 -11.21 4.87 -11.45
CA LEU A 28 -12.15 3.80 -11.80
C LEU A 28 -12.78 4.00 -13.19
N ARG A 29 -13.08 5.25 -13.54
CA ARG A 29 -13.55 5.61 -14.90
C ARG A 29 -12.47 5.39 -15.96
N LEU A 30 -11.21 5.67 -15.64
CA LEU A 30 -10.08 5.35 -16.52
C LEU A 30 -10.00 3.84 -16.77
N ILE A 31 -10.11 3.02 -15.72
CA ILE A 31 -10.09 1.54 -15.82
C ILE A 31 -11.26 1.03 -16.68
N LEU A 32 -12.47 1.59 -16.48
CA LEU A 32 -13.64 1.26 -17.31
C LEU A 32 -13.46 1.63 -18.79
N GLY A 33 -13.02 2.86 -19.06
CA GLY A 33 -12.75 3.33 -20.43
C GLY A 33 -11.58 2.60 -21.08
N GLY A 34 -10.66 2.10 -20.26
CA GLY A 34 -9.49 1.33 -20.67
C GLY A 34 -9.82 0.03 -21.40
N TYR A 35 -10.97 -0.55 -21.13
CA TYR A 35 -11.43 -1.70 -21.89
C TYR A 35 -11.69 -1.30 -23.35
N GLU A 36 -12.25 -0.12 -23.64
CA GLU A 36 -12.50 0.32 -25.01
C GLU A 36 -11.21 0.81 -25.68
N ASP A 37 -10.50 1.74 -25.02
CA ASP A 37 -9.24 2.33 -25.46
C ASP A 37 -8.14 2.13 -24.41
N VAL A 38 -7.22 1.19 -24.68
CA VAL A 38 -6.09 0.89 -23.78
C VAL A 38 -5.05 2.02 -23.71
N ASN A 39 -5.07 2.97 -24.64
CA ASN A 39 -4.15 4.11 -24.69
C ASN A 39 -4.78 5.39 -24.11
N ILE A 40 -5.94 5.26 -23.46
CA ILE A 40 -6.58 6.37 -22.76
C ILE A 40 -5.61 7.00 -21.75
N ARG A 41 -5.54 8.33 -21.81
CA ARG A 41 -4.71 9.14 -20.92
C ARG A 41 -5.36 10.49 -20.69
N TYR A 42 -5.21 11.02 -19.48
CA TYR A 42 -5.66 12.36 -19.15
C TYR A 42 -4.71 13.01 -18.16
N ASN A 43 -4.71 14.34 -18.15
CA ASN A 43 -3.90 15.13 -17.24
C ASN A 43 -4.80 16.06 -16.42
N LYS A 44 -4.50 16.20 -15.12
CA LYS A 44 -5.24 17.12 -14.22
C LYS A 44 -4.80 18.57 -14.40
N ALA A 45 -3.64 18.82 -15.02
CA ALA A 45 -3.14 20.15 -15.29
C ALA A 45 -4.02 20.90 -16.30
N SER A 46 -4.21 22.19 -16.06
CA SER A 46 -4.99 23.05 -16.94
C SER A 46 -4.05 23.91 -17.79
N SER A 47 -4.36 24.01 -19.09
CA SER A 47 -3.77 25.02 -19.96
C SER A 47 -4.39 26.40 -19.70
N LEU A 48 -3.74 27.45 -20.21
CA LEU A 48 -4.28 28.81 -20.14
C LEU A 48 -5.67 28.89 -20.79
N PHE A 49 -5.87 28.22 -21.93
CA PHE A 49 -7.16 28.18 -22.62
C PHE A 49 -8.27 27.54 -21.77
N ASN A 50 -7.96 26.40 -21.13
CA ASN A 50 -8.93 25.68 -20.32
C ASN A 50 -9.28 26.46 -19.04
N LEU A 51 -8.30 27.13 -18.43
CA LEU A 51 -8.52 27.98 -17.26
C LEU A 51 -9.42 29.17 -17.60
N LEU A 52 -9.15 29.86 -18.71
CA LEU A 52 -9.95 31.02 -19.14
C LEU A 52 -11.33 30.65 -19.70
N LYS A 53 -11.54 29.36 -20.06
CA LYS A 53 -12.77 28.86 -20.68
C LYS A 53 -13.15 29.59 -21.98
N ILE A 54 -12.15 29.97 -22.77
CA ILE A 54 -12.31 30.69 -24.04
C ILE A 54 -12.35 29.70 -25.21
N ASP A 55 -13.12 30.04 -26.25
CA ASP A 55 -13.17 29.27 -27.49
C ASP A 55 -11.82 29.30 -28.22
N PHE A 56 -11.39 28.14 -28.72
CA PHE A 56 -10.12 28.05 -29.43
C PHE A 56 -10.20 28.71 -30.82
N SER A 57 -9.22 29.57 -31.13
CA SER A 57 -8.92 30.02 -32.48
C SER A 57 -7.44 30.36 -32.59
N SER A 58 -6.83 30.17 -33.77
CA SER A 58 -5.40 30.47 -33.98
C SER A 58 -5.06 31.95 -33.71
N GLN A 59 -5.97 32.87 -34.02
CA GLN A 59 -5.79 34.29 -33.70
C GLN A 59 -5.82 34.55 -32.19
N MET A 60 -6.75 33.91 -31.46
CA MET A 60 -6.80 34.03 -30.00
C MET A 60 -5.57 33.40 -29.34
N GLU A 61 -5.04 32.30 -29.89
CA GLU A 61 -3.82 31.66 -29.40
C GLU A 61 -2.60 32.59 -29.50
N ASP A 62 -2.40 33.24 -30.65
CA ASP A 62 -1.33 34.22 -30.84
C ASP A 62 -1.54 35.47 -29.95
N PHE A 63 -2.78 35.91 -29.76
CA PHE A 63 -3.10 37.00 -28.82
C PHE A 63 -2.76 36.65 -27.37
N LEU A 64 -3.18 35.46 -26.89
CA LEU A 64 -2.87 35.00 -25.54
C LEU A 64 -1.36 34.83 -25.34
N TYR A 65 -0.63 34.35 -26.35
CA TYR A 65 0.83 34.31 -26.30
C TYR A 65 1.44 35.69 -26.08
N ASN A 66 1.04 36.67 -26.89
CA ASN A 66 1.56 38.04 -26.79
C ASN A 66 1.24 38.68 -25.44
N LYS A 67 0.05 38.43 -24.88
CA LYS A 67 -0.37 38.99 -23.60
C LYS A 67 0.28 38.32 -22.38
N TYR A 68 0.43 37.00 -22.38
CA TYR A 68 0.81 36.25 -21.18
C TYR A 68 2.26 35.78 -21.15
N PHE A 69 2.90 35.60 -22.31
CA PHE A 69 4.19 34.91 -22.39
C PHE A 69 5.29 35.69 -23.12
N ALA A 70 4.95 36.51 -24.13
CA ALA A 70 5.95 37.15 -25.00
C ALA A 70 6.94 38.04 -24.24
N GLU A 71 6.48 38.82 -23.25
CA GLU A 71 7.35 39.68 -22.44
C GLU A 71 8.39 38.87 -21.66
N ALA A 72 7.96 37.80 -20.99
CA ALA A 72 8.83 36.92 -20.22
C ALA A 72 9.84 36.19 -21.12
N VAL A 73 9.39 35.68 -22.27
CA VAL A 73 10.27 35.03 -23.26
C VAL A 73 11.27 36.02 -23.86
N SER A 74 10.85 37.24 -24.19
CA SER A 74 11.72 38.29 -24.74
C SER A 74 12.80 38.71 -23.72
N THR A 75 12.39 38.88 -22.46
CA THR A 75 13.31 39.18 -21.36
C THR A 75 14.34 38.07 -21.19
N MET A 76 13.90 36.82 -21.22
CA MET A 76 14.76 35.64 -21.13
C MET A 76 15.74 35.55 -22.31
N LYS A 77 15.24 35.77 -23.53
CA LYS A 77 16.03 35.80 -24.77
C LYS A 77 17.16 36.83 -24.70
N THR A 78 16.84 38.04 -24.26
CA THR A 78 17.81 39.14 -24.16
C THR A 78 18.82 38.88 -23.05
N LYS A 79 18.35 38.42 -21.89
CA LYS A 79 19.20 38.16 -20.71
C LYS A 79 20.24 37.07 -20.94
N TYR A 80 19.89 36.03 -21.69
CA TYR A 80 20.73 34.84 -21.88
C TYR A 80 21.29 34.68 -23.31
N GLY A 81 21.07 35.65 -24.20
CA GLY A 81 21.63 35.63 -25.56
C GLY A 81 21.05 34.55 -26.48
N LEU A 82 19.75 34.26 -26.39
CA LEU A 82 19.12 33.10 -27.04
C LEU A 82 18.64 33.41 -28.46
N ALA A 83 19.59 33.58 -29.40
CA ALA A 83 19.30 33.97 -30.78
C ALA A 83 18.36 32.99 -31.53
N PHE A 84 18.35 31.71 -31.14
CA PHE A 84 17.53 30.65 -31.75
C PHE A 84 16.03 30.67 -31.37
N ILE A 85 15.64 31.49 -30.38
CA ILE A 85 14.24 31.65 -29.96
C ILE A 85 13.57 32.76 -30.78
N ASP A 86 12.45 32.44 -31.42
CA ASP A 86 11.60 33.41 -32.11
C ASP A 86 10.42 33.81 -31.21
N VAL A 87 10.14 35.13 -31.14
CA VAL A 87 9.16 35.73 -30.23
C VAL A 87 8.00 36.37 -31.00
N ASN A 88 8.04 36.38 -32.34
CA ASN A 88 7.05 37.11 -33.14
C ASN A 88 5.76 36.28 -33.34
N ALA A 89 4.61 36.84 -32.93
CA ALA A 89 3.28 36.30 -33.22
C ALA A 89 2.36 37.39 -33.82
N ASN A 90 1.65 37.05 -34.89
CA ASN A 90 0.72 37.94 -35.58
C ASN A 90 -0.59 38.05 -34.81
N ALA A 91 -0.73 39.08 -33.97
CA ALA A 91 -1.95 39.30 -33.20
C ALA A 91 -2.91 40.26 -33.91
N ASN A 92 -3.80 39.72 -34.74
CA ASN A 92 -5.01 40.42 -35.21
C ASN A 92 -6.25 39.60 -34.84
N ALA A 93 -6.54 39.49 -33.54
CA ALA A 93 -7.70 38.77 -33.03
C ALA A 93 -8.85 39.72 -32.69
N LYS A 94 -10.06 39.46 -33.21
CA LYS A 94 -11.29 40.17 -32.80
C LYS A 94 -11.84 39.51 -31.54
N ILE A 95 -11.69 40.17 -30.39
CA ILE A 95 -12.06 39.63 -29.07
C ILE A 95 -13.53 39.92 -28.77
N LYS A 96 -14.29 38.91 -28.32
CA LYS A 96 -15.67 39.10 -27.84
C LYS A 96 -15.65 39.77 -26.46
N GLY A 97 -16.66 40.59 -26.15
CA GLY A 97 -16.72 41.29 -24.85
C GLY A 97 -16.68 40.36 -23.62
N ALA A 98 -17.29 39.17 -23.71
CA ALA A 98 -17.22 38.16 -22.65
C ALA A 98 -15.81 37.61 -22.42
N ASP A 99 -15.03 37.40 -23.49
CA ASP A 99 -13.65 36.93 -23.38
C ASP A 99 -12.74 38.03 -22.83
N GLN A 100 -12.98 39.28 -23.21
CA GLN A 100 -12.24 40.43 -22.67
C GLN A 100 -12.37 40.55 -21.14
N ILE A 101 -13.56 40.27 -20.58
CA ILE A 101 -13.78 40.23 -19.13
C ILE A 101 -12.99 39.08 -18.48
N ARG A 102 -13.00 37.89 -19.08
CA ARG A 102 -12.25 36.73 -18.53
C ARG A 102 -10.74 36.97 -18.52
N ILE A 103 -10.22 37.59 -19.57
CA ILE A 103 -8.81 37.94 -19.72
C ILE A 103 -8.42 39.09 -18.78
N SER A 104 -9.30 40.06 -18.50
CA SER A 104 -9.00 41.13 -17.54
C SER A 104 -9.09 40.68 -16.07
N GLN A 105 -9.92 39.68 -15.76
CA GLN A 105 -9.99 39.10 -14.41
C GLN A 105 -8.75 38.27 -14.07
N ASN A 106 -8.16 37.62 -15.08
CA ASN A 106 -7.01 36.72 -14.97
C ASN A 106 -5.74 37.38 -15.53
N ASP A 107 -5.26 38.44 -14.89
CA ASP A 107 -4.03 39.10 -15.29
C ASP A 107 -2.81 38.17 -15.13
N PRO A 108 -1.75 38.34 -15.97
CA PRO A 108 -0.53 37.52 -15.88
C PRO A 108 0.09 37.47 -14.49
N SER A 109 -0.01 38.55 -13.70
CA SER A 109 0.53 38.61 -12.33
C SER A 109 -0.20 37.71 -11.31
N LYS A 110 -1.41 37.24 -11.64
CA LYS A 110 -2.20 36.32 -10.80
C LYS A 110 -2.04 34.86 -11.22
N LEU A 111 -1.40 34.60 -12.36
CA LEU A 111 -1.21 33.26 -12.90
C LEU A 111 0.19 32.75 -12.54
N THR A 112 0.26 31.50 -12.11
CA THR A 112 1.50 30.85 -11.67
C THR A 112 1.63 29.47 -12.28
N ALA A 113 2.81 28.86 -12.15
CA ALA A 113 3.09 27.48 -12.54
C ALA A 113 2.22 26.44 -11.79
N GLU A 114 1.59 26.82 -10.68
CA GLU A 114 0.64 25.95 -9.97
C GLU A 114 -0.71 25.85 -10.67
N ASN A 115 -1.13 26.92 -11.36
CA ASN A 115 -2.48 27.05 -11.92
C ASN A 115 -2.53 26.83 -13.43
N VAL A 116 -1.43 27.12 -14.14
CA VAL A 116 -1.37 27.08 -15.61
C VAL A 116 -0.11 26.37 -16.05
N TYR A 117 -0.28 25.33 -16.88
CA TYR A 117 0.82 24.47 -17.30
C TYR A 117 1.89 25.18 -18.13
N GLU A 118 1.52 26.12 -19.00
CA GLU A 118 2.50 26.86 -19.80
C GLU A 118 3.46 27.71 -18.95
N PHE A 119 3.01 28.22 -17.80
CA PHE A 119 3.89 28.94 -16.87
C PHE A 119 4.89 28.01 -16.16
N LEU A 120 4.53 26.74 -15.94
CA LEU A 120 5.45 25.71 -15.45
C LEU A 120 6.57 25.44 -16.47
N LEU A 121 6.22 25.30 -17.76
CA LEU A 121 7.20 25.14 -18.83
C LEU A 121 8.17 26.32 -18.89
N LEU A 122 7.63 27.54 -18.79
CA LEU A 122 8.41 28.78 -18.78
C LEU A 122 9.34 28.89 -17.58
N GLU A 123 8.89 28.48 -16.38
CA GLU A 123 9.70 28.48 -15.17
C GLU A 123 10.91 27.55 -15.29
N HIS A 124 10.69 26.29 -15.70
CA HIS A 124 11.79 25.34 -15.90
C HIS A 124 12.76 25.78 -16.99
N MET A 125 12.25 26.38 -18.07
CA MET A 125 13.09 26.98 -19.10
C MET A 125 13.96 28.12 -18.53
N SER A 126 13.39 29.01 -17.72
CA SER A 126 14.12 30.10 -17.06
C SER A 126 15.23 29.58 -16.13
N LEU A 127 14.92 28.56 -15.33
CA LEU A 127 15.87 27.94 -14.41
C LEU A 127 16.99 27.19 -15.14
N LEU A 128 16.67 26.50 -16.24
CA LEU A 128 17.65 25.84 -17.10
C LEU A 128 18.72 26.85 -17.56
N PHE A 129 18.29 27.99 -18.12
CA PHE A 129 19.23 29.00 -18.60
C PHE A 129 20.01 29.67 -17.47
N LYS A 130 19.36 29.95 -16.34
CA LYS A 130 20.02 30.51 -15.16
C LYS A 130 21.16 29.61 -14.68
N GLU A 131 20.91 28.31 -14.55
CA GLU A 131 21.94 27.34 -14.11
C GLU A 131 23.05 27.18 -15.14
N LYS A 132 22.75 27.22 -16.46
CA LYS A 132 23.80 27.22 -17.50
C LYS A 132 24.72 28.43 -17.40
N VAL A 133 24.18 29.63 -17.19
CA VAL A 133 24.99 30.86 -17.04
C VAL A 133 25.87 30.82 -15.81
N ILE A 134 25.40 30.20 -14.72
CA ILE A 134 26.19 30.01 -13.49
C ILE A 134 27.25 28.89 -13.65
N GLY A 135 27.18 28.08 -14.72
CA GLY A 135 28.08 26.94 -14.95
C GLY A 135 27.72 25.70 -14.13
N SER A 136 26.53 25.66 -13.54
CA SER A 136 26.05 24.57 -12.70
C SER A 136 25.44 23.46 -13.55
N LYS A 137 25.92 22.22 -13.43
CA LYS A 137 25.35 21.05 -14.13
C LYS A 137 23.89 20.74 -13.74
N LYS A 138 23.31 21.42 -12.74
CA LYS A 138 21.89 21.31 -12.36
C LYS A 138 20.94 21.72 -13.49
N TRP A 139 21.40 22.44 -14.51
CA TRP A 139 20.58 22.70 -15.70
C TRP A 139 20.06 21.41 -16.36
N MET A 140 20.80 20.28 -16.24
CA MET A 140 20.39 18.97 -16.76
C MET A 140 19.15 18.42 -16.05
N MET A 141 18.95 18.75 -14.77
CA MET A 141 17.72 18.42 -14.04
C MET A 141 16.51 19.13 -14.67
N HIS A 142 16.65 20.43 -14.95
CA HIS A 142 15.60 21.22 -15.58
C HIS A 142 15.36 20.81 -17.04
N TYR A 143 16.41 20.44 -17.77
CA TYR A 143 16.29 19.86 -19.11
C TYR A 143 15.50 18.54 -19.07
N LEU A 144 15.88 17.59 -18.20
CA LEU A 144 15.16 16.32 -18.05
C LEU A 144 13.70 16.54 -17.67
N THR A 145 13.46 17.47 -16.74
CA THR A 145 12.10 17.83 -16.32
C THR A 145 11.29 18.37 -17.49
N LEU A 146 11.84 19.34 -18.22
CA LEU A 146 11.19 19.94 -19.38
C LEU A 146 10.94 18.92 -20.51
N TYR A 147 11.91 18.03 -20.77
CA TYR A 147 11.81 16.96 -21.77
C TYR A 147 10.64 16.01 -21.48
N LYS A 148 10.46 15.62 -20.20
CA LYS A 148 9.35 14.76 -19.79
C LYS A 148 8.01 15.50 -19.79
N LEU A 149 7.99 16.77 -19.36
CA LEU A 149 6.79 17.60 -19.36
C LEU A 149 6.26 17.86 -20.79
N ASP A 150 7.12 18.09 -21.78
CA ASP A 150 6.70 18.30 -23.18
C ASP A 150 5.89 17.13 -23.77
N LYS A 151 6.03 15.92 -23.18
CA LYS A 151 5.34 14.70 -23.64
C LYS A 151 3.95 14.50 -23.02
N ASN A 152 3.60 15.28 -22.01
CA ASN A 152 2.30 15.15 -21.35
C ASN A 152 1.17 15.63 -22.27
N VAL A 153 0.04 14.94 -22.22
CA VAL A 153 -1.13 15.26 -23.03
C VAL A 153 -2.03 16.22 -22.29
N ILE A 154 -1.84 17.51 -22.57
CA ILE A 154 -2.66 18.59 -22.00
C ILE A 154 -3.45 19.27 -23.11
N GLY A 155 -4.76 19.36 -22.90
CA GLY A 155 -5.67 19.94 -23.88
C GLY A 155 -5.41 21.43 -24.09
N ARG A 156 -5.32 21.85 -25.35
CA ARG A 156 -5.26 23.26 -25.77
C ARG A 156 -4.07 24.05 -25.20
N LEU A 157 -2.90 23.41 -25.07
CA LEU A 157 -1.66 24.15 -24.80
C LEU A 157 -1.36 25.14 -25.93
N ASN A 158 -0.82 26.30 -25.57
CA ASN A 158 -0.40 27.30 -26.56
C ASN A 158 0.72 26.75 -27.48
N ALA A 159 0.43 26.61 -28.77
CA ALA A 159 1.34 26.00 -29.73
C ALA A 159 2.67 26.76 -29.91
N ARG A 160 2.69 28.08 -29.68
CA ARG A 160 3.93 28.89 -29.74
C ARG A 160 4.85 28.52 -28.59
N MET A 161 4.30 28.39 -27.39
CA MET A 161 5.08 27.98 -26.22
C MET A 161 5.69 26.58 -26.43
N CYS A 162 4.91 25.61 -26.90
CA CYS A 162 5.41 24.26 -27.20
C CYS A 162 6.53 24.28 -28.27
N LYS A 163 6.41 25.11 -29.31
CA LYS A 163 7.47 25.26 -30.32
C LYS A 163 8.77 25.82 -29.73
N ILE A 164 8.69 26.78 -28.83
CA ILE A 164 9.85 27.35 -28.14
C ILE A 164 10.52 26.28 -27.28
N VAL A 165 9.75 25.55 -26.47
CA VAL A 165 10.26 24.45 -25.63
C VAL A 165 10.99 23.41 -26.49
N LYS A 166 10.39 22.96 -27.59
CA LYS A 166 11.01 21.99 -28.50
C LYS A 166 12.32 22.48 -29.09
N ARG A 167 12.41 23.76 -29.47
CA ARG A 167 13.68 24.34 -29.95
C ARG A 167 14.76 24.33 -28.87
N VAL A 168 14.40 24.67 -27.63
CA VAL A 168 15.34 24.62 -26.50
C VAL A 168 15.82 23.19 -26.25
N LEU A 169 14.94 22.20 -26.32
CA LEU A 169 15.31 20.79 -26.16
C LEU A 169 16.26 20.34 -27.27
N THR A 170 15.93 20.60 -28.54
CA THR A 170 16.79 20.22 -29.68
C THR A 170 18.16 20.89 -29.64
N GLU A 171 18.25 22.17 -29.25
CA GLU A 171 19.52 22.90 -29.19
C GLU A 171 20.52 22.25 -28.22
N TYR A 172 20.03 21.79 -27.05
CA TYR A 172 20.90 21.27 -25.99
C TYR A 172 20.98 19.75 -25.89
N GLU A 173 20.30 19.02 -26.78
CA GLU A 173 20.25 17.55 -26.77
C GLU A 173 21.64 16.91 -26.83
N SER A 174 22.55 17.47 -27.65
CA SER A 174 23.92 16.97 -27.80
C SER A 174 24.84 17.21 -26.59
N GLU A 175 24.46 18.13 -25.70
CA GLU A 175 25.23 18.46 -24.48
C GLU A 175 24.81 17.61 -23.27
N ILE A 176 23.85 16.69 -23.43
CA ILE A 176 23.33 15.88 -22.33
C ILE A 176 24.30 14.77 -21.94
N ASP A 177 24.64 14.75 -20.65
CA ASP A 177 25.48 13.73 -20.04
C ASP A 177 24.62 12.72 -19.27
N PHE A 178 24.35 11.57 -19.91
CA PHE A 178 23.60 10.48 -19.30
C PHE A 178 24.24 9.96 -18.01
N ALA A 179 25.58 9.87 -17.95
CA ALA A 179 26.28 9.39 -16.77
C ALA A 179 26.06 10.32 -15.58
N TYR A 180 26.10 11.63 -15.82
CA TYR A 180 25.79 12.62 -14.79
C TYR A 180 24.33 12.57 -14.34
N ILE A 181 23.37 12.42 -15.26
CA ILE A 181 21.94 12.30 -14.90
C ILE A 181 21.71 11.04 -14.06
N ILE A 182 22.29 9.90 -14.44
CA ILE A 182 22.15 8.64 -13.70
C ILE A 182 22.79 8.76 -12.31
N ALA A 183 23.99 9.34 -12.21
CA ALA A 183 24.65 9.56 -10.92
C ALA A 183 23.81 10.42 -9.96
N ASN A 184 22.94 11.29 -10.47
CA ASN A 184 22.06 12.16 -9.69
C ASN A 184 20.58 11.77 -9.79
N ALA A 185 20.26 10.54 -10.23
CA ALA A 185 18.88 10.14 -10.52
C ALA A 185 17.96 10.15 -9.29
N VAL A 186 18.50 10.01 -8.08
CA VAL A 186 17.73 10.15 -6.83
C VAL A 186 17.08 11.54 -6.76
N GLU A 187 17.84 12.61 -7.03
CA GLU A 187 17.31 13.98 -7.06
C GLU A 187 16.52 14.25 -8.35
N PHE A 188 17.06 13.84 -9.51
CA PHE A 188 16.56 14.26 -10.82
C PHE A 188 15.32 13.48 -11.28
N VAL A 189 15.17 12.24 -10.84
CA VAL A 189 14.10 11.31 -11.24
C VAL A 189 13.19 10.99 -10.05
N GLU A 190 13.71 10.38 -8.98
CA GLU A 190 12.88 9.84 -7.88
C GLU A 190 12.27 10.94 -7.00
N GLN A 191 13.03 11.97 -6.64
CA GLN A 191 12.59 13.09 -5.79
C GLN A 191 12.00 14.27 -6.58
N ASN A 192 11.92 14.18 -7.91
CA ASN A 192 11.46 15.26 -8.76
C ASN A 192 9.93 15.42 -8.70
N LYS A 193 9.48 16.34 -7.85
CA LYS A 193 8.05 16.60 -7.59
C LYS A 193 7.26 17.01 -8.83
N CYS A 194 7.89 17.68 -9.79
CA CYS A 194 7.20 18.17 -10.99
C CYS A 194 6.82 17.03 -11.93
N LEU A 195 7.74 16.08 -12.15
CA LEU A 195 7.46 14.87 -12.94
C LEU A 195 6.28 14.09 -12.36
N MET A 196 6.22 13.99 -11.03
CA MET A 196 5.16 13.26 -10.34
C MET A 196 3.81 13.97 -10.42
N LYS A 197 3.75 15.25 -10.01
CA LYS A 197 2.50 16.02 -9.89
C LYS A 197 1.79 16.19 -11.23
N TYR A 198 2.55 16.37 -12.30
CA TYR A 198 2.03 16.74 -13.61
C TYR A 198 2.04 15.59 -14.62
N SER A 199 2.44 14.37 -14.23
CA SER A 199 2.39 13.20 -15.11
C SER A 199 0.97 12.90 -15.61
N ASP A 200 0.88 12.38 -16.83
CA ASP A 200 -0.39 11.85 -17.34
C ASP A 200 -0.85 10.67 -16.49
N THR A 201 -2.14 10.66 -16.15
CA THR A 201 -2.78 9.48 -15.58
C THR A 201 -3.08 8.51 -16.73
N VAL A 202 -2.49 7.32 -16.66
CA VAL A 202 -2.59 6.26 -17.67
C VAL A 202 -2.85 4.91 -17.01
N LEU A 203 -3.34 3.95 -17.78
CA LEU A 203 -3.41 2.55 -17.36
C LEU A 203 -2.01 1.96 -17.21
N TYR A 204 -1.85 1.04 -16.27
CA TYR A 204 -0.65 0.23 -16.20
C TYR A 204 -0.54 -0.71 -17.40
N GLU A 205 0.68 -1.04 -17.83
CA GLU A 205 0.89 -1.83 -19.04
C GLU A 205 0.26 -3.22 -18.97
N HIS A 206 0.28 -3.80 -17.77
CA HIS A 206 -0.37 -5.07 -17.50
C HIS A 206 -1.90 -5.00 -17.60
N GLN A 207 -2.52 -3.86 -17.28
CA GLN A 207 -3.96 -3.63 -17.47
C GLN A 207 -4.30 -3.50 -18.96
N LYS A 208 -3.47 -2.81 -19.75
CA LYS A 208 -3.64 -2.74 -21.21
C LYS A 208 -3.55 -4.12 -21.86
N THR A 209 -2.57 -4.90 -21.42
CA THR A 209 -2.33 -6.25 -21.93
C THR A 209 -3.53 -7.15 -21.64
N ILE A 210 -4.01 -7.20 -20.39
CA ILE A 210 -5.15 -8.07 -20.05
C ILE A 210 -6.44 -7.64 -20.76
N PHE A 211 -6.74 -6.33 -20.86
CA PHE A 211 -7.91 -5.86 -21.62
C PHE A 211 -7.83 -6.25 -23.10
N THR A 212 -6.64 -6.21 -23.70
CA THR A 212 -6.43 -6.64 -25.08
C THR A 212 -6.57 -8.16 -25.22
N THR A 213 -5.98 -8.93 -24.30
CA THR A 213 -6.00 -10.40 -24.30
C THR A 213 -7.42 -10.95 -24.22
N VAL A 214 -8.28 -10.37 -23.38
CA VAL A 214 -9.65 -10.86 -23.18
C VAL A 214 -10.66 -10.37 -24.22
N LYS A 215 -10.30 -9.41 -25.08
CA LYS A 215 -11.16 -8.96 -26.19
C LYS A 215 -11.31 -10.01 -27.27
N ASN A 216 -10.28 -10.83 -27.49
CA ASN A 216 -10.39 -11.98 -28.36
C ASN A 216 -11.29 -13.01 -27.66
N LYS A 217 -12.42 -13.40 -28.25
CA LYS A 217 -13.36 -14.39 -27.68
C LYS A 217 -13.30 -15.77 -28.36
N GLU A 218 -12.40 -15.97 -29.33
CA GLU A 218 -12.40 -17.15 -30.19
C GLU A 218 -11.92 -18.43 -29.49
N ARG A 219 -11.13 -18.30 -28.42
CA ARG A 219 -10.50 -19.42 -27.73
C ARG A 219 -10.62 -19.29 -26.22
N PRO A 220 -10.79 -20.39 -25.47
CA PRO A 220 -10.59 -20.42 -24.02
C PRO A 220 -9.22 -19.86 -23.62
N LYS A 221 -9.11 -19.29 -22.42
CA LYS A 221 -7.87 -18.64 -21.96
C LYS A 221 -7.58 -18.94 -20.50
N LEU A 222 -6.35 -19.34 -20.23
CA LEU A 222 -5.78 -19.26 -18.89
C LEU A 222 -4.76 -18.13 -18.88
N VAL A 223 -5.04 -17.08 -18.10
CA VAL A 223 -4.17 -15.92 -17.96
C VAL A 223 -3.47 -15.98 -16.61
N LEU A 224 -2.15 -16.11 -16.63
CA LEU A 224 -1.28 -15.94 -15.46
C LEU A 224 -0.98 -14.44 -15.33
N TYR A 225 -1.56 -13.78 -14.34
CA TYR A 225 -1.53 -12.33 -14.21
C TYR A 225 -0.65 -11.89 -13.03
N ILE A 226 0.62 -11.64 -13.35
CA ILE A 226 1.68 -11.30 -12.40
C ILE A 226 2.01 -9.82 -12.48
N ALA A 227 1.62 -9.06 -11.46
CA ALA A 227 2.06 -7.67 -11.33
C ALA A 227 2.29 -7.33 -9.85
N PRO A 228 3.07 -6.28 -9.52
CA PRO A 228 3.35 -5.93 -8.14
C PRO A 228 2.07 -5.58 -7.37
N THR A 229 2.12 -5.71 -6.05
CA THR A 229 1.04 -5.20 -5.18
C THR A 229 0.95 -3.68 -5.27
N GLY A 230 -0.28 -3.16 -5.29
CA GLY A 230 -0.55 -1.72 -5.40
C GLY A 230 -0.62 -1.16 -6.82
N THR A 231 -0.48 -1.98 -7.88
CA THR A 231 -0.61 -1.54 -9.28
C THR A 231 -2.00 -1.76 -9.87
N GLY A 232 -3.04 -1.90 -9.02
CA GLY A 232 -4.43 -1.95 -9.49
C GLY A 232 -4.90 -3.29 -10.06
N LYS A 233 -4.19 -4.41 -9.84
CA LYS A 233 -4.64 -5.77 -10.23
C LYS A 233 -6.08 -6.06 -9.79
N THR A 234 -6.35 -5.96 -8.49
CA THR A 234 -7.67 -6.19 -7.88
C THR A 234 -8.80 -5.33 -8.47
N MET A 235 -8.49 -4.16 -9.05
CA MET A 235 -9.49 -3.26 -9.66
C MET A 235 -9.71 -3.55 -11.16
N THR A 236 -8.82 -4.30 -11.80
CA THR A 236 -8.92 -4.71 -13.21
C THR A 236 -10.27 -5.35 -13.58
N PRO A 237 -10.88 -6.22 -12.73
CA PRO A 237 -12.21 -6.79 -12.97
C PRO A 237 -13.28 -5.76 -13.36
N ILE A 238 -13.23 -4.55 -12.80
CA ILE A 238 -14.18 -3.47 -13.10
C ILE A 238 -14.16 -3.12 -14.59
N GLY A 239 -12.97 -3.07 -15.21
CA GLY A 239 -12.86 -2.82 -16.66
C GLY A 239 -13.33 -4.02 -17.50
N LEU A 240 -13.08 -5.24 -17.03
CA LEU A 240 -13.47 -6.47 -17.74
C LEU A 240 -15.00 -6.61 -17.89
N THR A 241 -15.79 -6.01 -16.98
CA THR A 241 -17.26 -6.04 -17.05
C THR A 241 -17.85 -5.35 -18.29
N LYS A 242 -17.05 -4.54 -19.00
CA LYS A 242 -17.50 -3.86 -20.23
C LYS A 242 -17.73 -4.79 -21.41
N GLY A 243 -17.04 -5.92 -21.47
CA GLY A 243 -17.21 -6.90 -22.56
C GLY A 243 -17.52 -8.32 -22.11
N ASN A 244 -17.45 -8.60 -20.82
CA ASN A 244 -17.63 -9.93 -20.23
C ASN A 244 -18.41 -9.86 -18.92
N ARG A 245 -18.95 -10.98 -18.48
CA ARG A 245 -19.38 -11.17 -17.10
C ARG A 245 -18.20 -11.64 -16.26
N VAL A 246 -18.16 -11.26 -14.98
CA VAL A 246 -17.02 -11.59 -14.12
C VAL A 246 -17.47 -12.35 -12.88
N ILE A 247 -16.83 -13.48 -12.61
CA ILE A 247 -16.84 -14.13 -11.30
C ILE A 247 -15.53 -13.75 -10.61
N PHE A 248 -15.59 -12.89 -9.60
CA PHE A 248 -14.43 -12.51 -8.82
C PHE A 248 -14.32 -13.41 -7.59
N VAL A 249 -13.29 -14.24 -7.54
CA VAL A 249 -12.98 -15.11 -6.41
C VAL A 249 -11.93 -14.42 -5.55
N CYS A 250 -12.27 -14.12 -4.31
CA CYS A 250 -11.36 -13.52 -3.36
C CYS A 250 -10.99 -14.50 -2.25
N ALA A 251 -9.69 -14.59 -1.94
CA ALA A 251 -9.23 -15.32 -0.77
C ALA A 251 -9.71 -14.65 0.53
N ALA A 252 -9.77 -13.32 0.56
CA ALA A 252 -10.06 -12.56 1.76
C ALA A 252 -11.24 -11.59 1.59
N ARG A 253 -12.20 -11.66 2.52
CA ARG A 253 -13.51 -10.98 2.49
C ARG A 253 -13.43 -9.46 2.25
N HIS A 254 -12.58 -8.75 2.99
CA HIS A 254 -12.43 -7.30 2.89
C HIS A 254 -11.91 -6.85 1.52
N VAL A 255 -11.17 -7.70 0.80
CA VAL A 255 -10.73 -7.41 -0.59
C VAL A 255 -11.95 -7.39 -1.50
N GLY A 256 -12.82 -8.41 -1.37
CA GLY A 256 -14.08 -8.47 -2.10
C GLY A 256 -15.00 -7.27 -1.79
N LEU A 257 -15.09 -6.85 -0.53
CA LEU A 257 -15.87 -5.66 -0.14
C LEU A 257 -15.30 -4.36 -0.70
N ALA A 258 -13.98 -4.18 -0.69
CA ALA A 258 -13.34 -3.01 -1.29
C ALA A 258 -13.60 -2.92 -2.80
N LEU A 259 -13.49 -4.06 -3.51
CA LEU A 259 -13.84 -4.14 -4.93
C LEU A 259 -15.33 -3.82 -5.16
N ALA A 260 -16.22 -4.34 -4.32
CA ALA A 260 -17.65 -4.09 -4.40
C ALA A 260 -17.99 -2.60 -4.27
N LYS A 261 -17.42 -1.93 -3.27
CA LYS A 261 -17.59 -0.49 -3.04
C LYS A 261 -17.16 0.33 -4.27
N ALA A 262 -16.02 -0.02 -4.86
CA ALA A 262 -15.54 0.65 -6.07
C ALA A 262 -16.44 0.38 -7.29
N ALA A 263 -16.87 -0.87 -7.48
CA ALA A 263 -17.77 -1.26 -8.57
C ALA A 263 -19.11 -0.52 -8.49
N ILE A 264 -19.73 -0.46 -7.31
CA ILE A 264 -20.97 0.29 -7.05
C ILE A 264 -20.77 1.79 -7.34
N SER A 265 -19.62 2.36 -6.97
CA SER A 265 -19.33 3.79 -7.15
C SER A 265 -19.25 4.24 -8.62
N VAL A 266 -19.08 3.29 -9.55
CA VAL A 266 -19.11 3.49 -11.01
C VAL A 266 -20.23 2.72 -11.69
N ASP A 267 -21.30 2.41 -10.93
CA ASP A 267 -22.57 1.86 -11.40
C ASP A 267 -22.46 0.47 -12.06
N VAL A 268 -21.46 -0.33 -11.68
CA VAL A 268 -21.37 -1.75 -12.09
C VAL A 268 -22.36 -2.57 -11.26
N LYS A 269 -23.12 -3.43 -11.94
CA LYS A 269 -24.18 -4.25 -11.33
C LYS A 269 -23.59 -5.52 -10.72
N ILE A 270 -23.54 -5.58 -9.39
CA ILE A 270 -22.91 -6.69 -8.68
C ILE A 270 -23.87 -7.62 -7.93
N ALA A 271 -23.38 -8.81 -7.61
CA ALA A 271 -23.99 -9.79 -6.71
C ALA A 271 -22.94 -10.35 -5.72
N PHE A 272 -23.40 -10.91 -4.60
CA PHE A 272 -22.55 -11.45 -3.55
C PHE A 272 -22.82 -12.92 -3.30
N ALA A 273 -21.75 -13.71 -3.23
CA ALA A 273 -21.76 -15.12 -2.88
C ALA A 273 -20.69 -15.41 -1.81
N PHE A 274 -20.97 -15.05 -0.56
CA PHE A 274 -20.11 -15.33 0.59
C PHE A 274 -20.75 -16.37 1.51
N GLY A 275 -20.02 -17.44 1.82
CA GLY A 275 -20.50 -18.57 2.61
C GLY A 275 -21.73 -19.25 2.01
N CYS A 276 -21.83 -19.34 0.69
CA CYS A 276 -22.98 -19.92 0.01
C CYS A 276 -22.82 -21.43 -0.16
N ALA A 277 -23.87 -22.20 0.14
CA ALA A 277 -23.95 -23.62 -0.19
C ALA A 277 -24.71 -23.87 -1.50
N SER A 278 -25.57 -22.91 -1.91
CA SER A 278 -26.40 -23.01 -3.11
C SER A 278 -26.67 -21.64 -3.74
N ALA A 279 -27.20 -21.64 -4.95
CA ALA A 279 -27.62 -20.41 -5.65
C ALA A 279 -28.66 -19.58 -4.86
N ALA A 280 -29.47 -20.21 -4.00
CA ALA A 280 -30.48 -19.51 -3.19
C ALA A 280 -29.86 -18.59 -2.11
N ASP A 281 -28.59 -18.78 -1.78
CA ASP A 281 -27.85 -17.96 -0.82
C ASP A 281 -27.32 -16.65 -1.41
N ILE A 282 -27.28 -16.55 -2.75
CA ILE A 282 -26.75 -15.39 -3.46
C ILE A 282 -27.63 -14.17 -3.19
N ARG A 283 -27.00 -13.00 -3.05
CA ARG A 283 -27.68 -11.73 -2.80
C ARG A 283 -27.32 -10.71 -3.87
N LEU A 284 -28.33 -10.14 -4.51
CA LEU A 284 -28.20 -9.11 -5.51
C LEU A 284 -28.12 -7.74 -4.86
N HIS A 285 -27.19 -6.90 -5.33
CA HIS A 285 -27.24 -5.48 -5.00
C HIS A 285 -28.44 -4.82 -5.69
N TYR A 286 -28.96 -3.72 -5.13
CA TYR A 286 -30.16 -3.05 -5.64
C TYR A 286 -30.04 -2.58 -7.09
N PHE A 287 -28.84 -2.24 -7.56
CA PHE A 287 -28.59 -1.88 -8.96
C PHE A 287 -28.76 -3.05 -9.93
N SER A 288 -28.63 -4.28 -9.43
CA SER A 288 -28.74 -5.52 -10.18
C SER A 288 -30.15 -6.12 -10.10
N ALA A 289 -30.99 -5.65 -9.19
CA ALA A 289 -32.34 -6.18 -8.98
C ALA A 289 -33.24 -5.91 -10.20
N LEU A 290 -33.65 -6.98 -10.90
CA LEU A 290 -34.67 -6.89 -11.95
C LEU A 290 -36.08 -6.90 -11.34
N GLU A 291 -36.35 -7.86 -10.46
CA GLU A 291 -37.64 -8.04 -9.81
C GLU A 291 -37.56 -7.68 -8.32
N TYR A 292 -38.41 -6.73 -7.90
CA TYR A 292 -38.49 -6.32 -6.51
C TYR A 292 -39.88 -5.79 -6.18
N THR A 293 -40.30 -6.00 -4.93
CA THR A 293 -41.49 -5.34 -4.39
C THR A 293 -41.17 -3.89 -4.06
N ARG A 294 -42.10 -2.96 -4.32
CA ARG A 294 -41.94 -1.55 -3.91
C ARG A 294 -42.64 -1.30 -2.58
N ASN A 295 -41.97 -0.57 -1.70
CA ASN A 295 -42.60 -0.11 -0.47
C ASN A 295 -43.70 0.92 -0.82
N ARG A 296 -44.96 0.59 -0.53
CA ARG A 296 -46.12 1.44 -0.86
C ARG A 296 -46.09 2.82 -0.19
N ARG A 297 -45.34 2.99 0.90
CA ARG A 297 -45.27 4.25 1.66
C ARG A 297 -44.11 5.15 1.24
N THR A 298 -42.94 4.58 0.99
CA THR A 298 -41.71 5.35 0.69
C THR A 298 -41.34 5.35 -0.80
N GLY A 299 -41.96 4.49 -1.61
CA GLY A 299 -41.61 4.30 -3.03
C GLY A 299 -40.28 3.57 -3.26
N GLY A 300 -39.53 3.28 -2.21
CA GLY A 300 -38.24 2.59 -2.26
C GLY A 300 -38.35 1.09 -2.58
N ILE A 301 -37.21 0.49 -2.93
CA ILE A 301 -37.08 -0.95 -3.15
C ILE A 301 -37.33 -1.69 -1.82
N GLY A 302 -38.22 -2.68 -1.86
CA GLY A 302 -38.56 -3.58 -0.77
C GLY A 302 -37.82 -4.91 -0.89
N LYS A 303 -38.54 -6.03 -0.84
CA LYS A 303 -37.93 -7.36 -1.02
C LYS A 303 -37.53 -7.58 -2.48
N VAL A 304 -36.24 -7.86 -2.70
CA VAL A 304 -35.63 -8.21 -3.98
C VAL A 304 -35.76 -9.72 -4.21
N ASP A 305 -36.10 -10.13 -5.43
CA ASP A 305 -35.96 -11.52 -5.85
C ASP A 305 -34.51 -11.77 -6.28
N ASN A 306 -33.78 -12.58 -5.51
CA ASN A 306 -32.38 -12.88 -5.77
C ASN A 306 -32.19 -14.05 -6.74
N SER A 307 -33.27 -14.72 -7.16
CA SER A 307 -33.19 -15.82 -8.11
C SER A 307 -33.00 -15.36 -9.56
N VAL A 308 -33.24 -14.07 -9.86
CA VAL A 308 -33.23 -13.51 -11.21
C VAL A 308 -31.97 -12.66 -11.45
N GLY A 309 -30.94 -13.28 -12.01
CA GLY A 309 -29.58 -12.73 -12.12
C GLY A 309 -29.22 -12.03 -13.44
N ASP A 310 -30.16 -11.83 -14.36
CA ASP A 310 -29.91 -11.38 -15.75
C ASP A 310 -29.10 -10.09 -15.88
N LYS A 311 -29.23 -9.21 -14.88
CA LYS A 311 -28.57 -7.90 -14.86
C LYS A 311 -27.18 -7.93 -14.21
N VAL A 312 -26.76 -9.04 -13.60
CA VAL A 312 -25.48 -9.12 -12.89
C VAL A 312 -24.32 -9.06 -13.89
N GLU A 313 -23.47 -8.05 -13.72
CA GLU A 313 -22.23 -7.86 -14.50
C GLU A 313 -21.05 -8.53 -13.80
N MET A 314 -21.03 -8.53 -12.47
CA MET A 314 -19.98 -9.17 -11.67
C MET A 314 -20.53 -9.82 -10.40
N ILE A 315 -20.17 -11.06 -10.12
CA ILE A 315 -20.44 -11.71 -8.84
C ILE A 315 -19.15 -11.81 -8.04
N ILE A 316 -19.19 -11.40 -6.77
CA ILE A 316 -18.05 -11.44 -5.84
C ILE A 316 -18.27 -12.60 -4.88
N CYS A 317 -17.30 -13.51 -4.82
CA CYS A 317 -17.41 -14.72 -4.02
C CYS A 317 -16.13 -15.06 -3.28
N ASP A 318 -16.25 -15.87 -2.23
CA ASP A 318 -15.11 -16.55 -1.62
C ASP A 318 -14.80 -17.87 -2.33
N VAL A 319 -13.66 -18.47 -1.99
CA VAL A 319 -13.22 -19.76 -2.55
C VAL A 319 -14.27 -20.85 -2.34
N LYS A 320 -14.97 -20.90 -1.19
CA LYS A 320 -15.97 -21.96 -0.90
C LYS A 320 -17.23 -21.82 -1.74
N SER A 321 -17.57 -20.59 -2.12
CA SER A 321 -18.81 -20.23 -2.79
C SER A 321 -18.67 -20.16 -4.32
N TYR A 322 -17.48 -20.48 -4.86
CA TYR A 322 -17.19 -20.40 -6.29
C TYR A 322 -18.18 -21.22 -7.14
N LEU A 323 -18.38 -22.51 -6.82
CA LEU A 323 -19.27 -23.37 -7.62
C LEU A 323 -20.73 -22.87 -7.61
N PRO A 324 -21.36 -22.53 -6.46
CA PRO A 324 -22.66 -21.87 -6.45
C PRO A 324 -22.71 -20.60 -7.32
N ALA A 325 -21.69 -19.75 -7.25
CA ALA A 325 -21.62 -18.52 -8.05
C ALA A 325 -21.49 -18.82 -9.55
N MET A 326 -20.69 -19.83 -9.91
CA MET A 326 -20.50 -20.28 -11.29
C MET A 326 -21.80 -20.79 -11.89
N TYR A 327 -22.50 -21.71 -11.21
CA TYR A 327 -23.77 -22.24 -11.70
C TYR A 327 -24.84 -21.15 -11.82
N TYR A 328 -24.86 -20.19 -10.90
CA TYR A 328 -25.76 -19.04 -10.98
C TYR A 328 -25.48 -18.18 -12.22
N MET A 329 -24.22 -17.83 -12.48
CA MET A 329 -23.87 -17.02 -13.65
C MET A 329 -24.14 -17.73 -14.98
N LEU A 330 -23.90 -19.04 -15.05
CA LEU A 330 -24.18 -19.88 -16.22
C LEU A 330 -25.68 -20.04 -16.52
N ALA A 331 -26.56 -19.85 -15.52
CA ALA A 331 -28.01 -19.91 -15.75
C ALA A 331 -28.53 -18.74 -16.61
N PHE A 332 -27.78 -17.63 -16.69
CA PHE A 332 -28.20 -16.41 -17.41
C PHE A 332 -27.23 -15.99 -18.52
N ASN A 333 -26.05 -16.62 -18.63
CA ASN A 333 -25.01 -16.21 -19.57
C ASN A 333 -24.28 -17.44 -20.13
N GLU A 334 -23.76 -17.30 -21.34
CA GLU A 334 -22.92 -18.30 -21.97
C GLU A 334 -21.53 -18.39 -21.31
N ALA A 335 -20.96 -19.59 -21.24
CA ALA A 335 -19.69 -19.82 -20.55
C ALA A 335 -18.53 -18.99 -21.14
N GLN A 336 -18.48 -18.84 -22.46
CA GLN A 336 -17.45 -18.06 -23.17
C GLN A 336 -17.49 -16.56 -22.88
N ASP A 337 -18.60 -16.04 -22.38
CA ASP A 337 -18.77 -14.62 -22.02
C ASP A 337 -18.45 -14.36 -20.54
N ILE A 338 -18.14 -15.39 -19.77
CA ILE A 338 -17.79 -15.30 -18.35
C ILE A 338 -16.26 -15.41 -18.19
N ILE A 339 -15.71 -14.56 -17.32
CA ILE A 339 -14.33 -14.64 -16.85
C ILE A 339 -14.34 -14.96 -15.36
N THR A 340 -13.67 -16.05 -14.97
CA THR A 340 -13.32 -16.28 -13.57
C THR A 340 -12.02 -15.55 -13.28
N TYR A 341 -12.11 -14.49 -12.47
CA TYR A 341 -10.95 -13.75 -11.96
C TYR A 341 -10.68 -14.20 -10.53
N TRP A 342 -9.63 -15.00 -10.35
CA TRP A 342 -9.20 -15.46 -9.04
C TRP A 342 -8.07 -14.58 -8.51
N ASP A 343 -8.37 -13.78 -7.48
CA ASP A 343 -7.40 -12.91 -6.82
C ASP A 343 -6.69 -13.64 -5.67
N GLU A 344 -5.36 -13.60 -5.70
CA GLU A 344 -4.44 -14.24 -4.77
C GLU A 344 -4.65 -15.76 -4.61
N PRO A 345 -4.61 -16.56 -5.72
CA PRO A 345 -4.75 -18.03 -5.66
C PRO A 345 -3.58 -18.73 -4.95
N THR A 346 -2.47 -18.03 -4.70
CA THR A 346 -1.30 -18.55 -3.98
C THR A 346 -1.49 -18.57 -2.46
N ILE A 347 -2.55 -17.93 -1.94
CA ILE A 347 -2.83 -17.96 -0.50
C ILE A 347 -3.12 -19.40 -0.06
N THR A 348 -2.49 -19.83 1.03
CA THR A 348 -2.49 -21.20 1.56
C THR A 348 -1.65 -22.22 0.78
N MET A 349 -1.00 -21.84 -0.32
CA MET A 349 -0.14 -22.76 -1.08
C MET A 349 1.24 -22.95 -0.44
N ASP A 350 1.57 -22.16 0.58
CA ASP A 350 2.79 -22.24 1.38
C ASP A 350 2.72 -23.30 2.51
N TYR A 351 1.56 -23.92 2.72
CA TYR A 351 1.36 -24.98 3.71
C TYR A 351 1.30 -26.34 3.01
N ASP A 352 1.84 -27.38 3.65
CA ASP A 352 1.74 -28.76 3.14
C ASP A 352 0.27 -29.22 3.08
N GLU A 353 -0.52 -28.88 4.11
CA GLU A 353 -1.94 -29.19 4.18
C GLU A 353 -2.74 -27.99 4.71
N HIS A 354 -3.86 -27.67 4.08
CA HIS A 354 -4.80 -26.64 4.52
C HIS A 354 -6.24 -27.03 4.23
N ALA A 355 -7.19 -26.64 5.10
CA ALA A 355 -8.62 -26.92 4.96
C ALA A 355 -9.27 -26.37 3.64
N CYS A 356 -8.56 -25.50 2.92
CA CYS A 356 -9.03 -24.95 1.65
C CYS A 356 -8.53 -25.74 0.44
N HIS A 357 -7.50 -26.57 0.59
CA HIS A 357 -6.91 -27.31 -0.52
C HIS A 357 -7.92 -28.22 -1.21
N GLU A 358 -8.72 -28.96 -0.43
CA GLU A 358 -9.80 -29.79 -0.97
C GLU A 358 -10.85 -28.97 -1.75
N THR A 359 -11.21 -27.79 -1.23
CA THR A 359 -12.15 -26.89 -1.91
C THR A 359 -11.57 -26.32 -3.20
N ILE A 360 -10.29 -25.95 -3.21
CA ILE A 360 -9.58 -25.43 -4.39
C ILE A 360 -9.52 -26.50 -5.48
N HIS A 361 -9.12 -27.72 -5.11
CA HIS A 361 -9.08 -28.85 -6.02
C HIS A 361 -10.46 -29.16 -6.61
N LYS A 362 -11.49 -29.22 -5.76
CA LYS A 362 -12.87 -29.39 -6.20
C LYS A 362 -13.32 -28.29 -7.17
N ASN A 363 -13.07 -27.03 -6.83
CA ASN A 363 -13.43 -25.89 -7.67
C ASN A 363 -12.78 -25.97 -9.05
N TRP A 364 -11.49 -26.30 -9.10
CA TRP A 364 -10.76 -26.44 -10.36
C TRP A 364 -11.31 -27.59 -11.20
N LYS A 365 -11.48 -28.76 -10.59
CA LYS A 365 -12.00 -29.96 -11.22
C LYS A 365 -13.42 -29.78 -11.78
N GLU A 366 -14.31 -29.13 -11.03
CA GLU A 366 -15.70 -28.89 -11.44
C GLU A 366 -15.89 -27.58 -12.25
N ASN A 367 -14.85 -26.76 -12.42
CA ASN A 367 -14.94 -25.51 -13.17
C ASN A 367 -15.46 -25.72 -14.60
N MET A 368 -16.46 -24.95 -15.02
CA MET A 368 -16.99 -24.95 -16.39
C MET A 368 -16.63 -23.69 -17.18
N ILE A 369 -15.98 -22.71 -16.55
CA ILE A 369 -15.66 -21.42 -17.17
C ILE A 369 -14.34 -21.54 -17.96
N PRO A 370 -14.36 -21.31 -19.29
CA PRO A 370 -13.19 -21.48 -20.17
C PRO A 370 -12.21 -20.29 -20.13
N ASN A 371 -12.59 -19.15 -19.53
CA ASN A 371 -11.71 -17.99 -19.37
C ASN A 371 -11.38 -17.78 -17.90
N VAL A 372 -10.15 -18.11 -17.50
CA VAL A 372 -9.68 -18.02 -16.11
C VAL A 372 -8.48 -17.07 -16.04
N VAL A 373 -8.52 -16.15 -15.07
CA VAL A 373 -7.40 -15.26 -14.73
C VAL A 373 -6.94 -15.60 -13.32
N LEU A 374 -5.70 -16.06 -13.18
CA LEU A 374 -5.04 -16.27 -11.89
C LEU A 374 -4.17 -15.05 -11.59
N SER A 375 -4.54 -14.25 -10.59
CA SER A 375 -3.93 -12.95 -10.28
C SER A 375 -3.16 -12.98 -8.96
N SER A 376 -1.83 -12.94 -9.00
CA SER A 376 -1.00 -12.76 -7.79
C SER A 376 0.36 -12.13 -8.13
N ALA A 377 0.96 -11.43 -7.17
CA ALA A 377 2.33 -10.91 -7.34
C ALA A 377 3.40 -12.00 -7.28
N THR A 378 3.09 -13.18 -6.71
CA THR A 378 4.02 -14.29 -6.51
C THR A 378 3.50 -15.59 -7.13
N LEU A 379 2.73 -15.46 -8.21
CA LEU A 379 2.32 -16.63 -8.97
C LEU A 379 3.58 -17.32 -9.53
N PRO A 380 3.66 -18.65 -9.49
CA PRO A 380 4.68 -19.40 -10.22
C PRO A 380 4.73 -19.03 -11.70
N LYS A 381 5.90 -19.13 -12.30
CA LYS A 381 6.09 -18.88 -13.72
C LYS A 381 5.46 -20.00 -14.55
N LEU A 382 5.18 -19.69 -15.81
CA LEU A 382 4.56 -20.64 -16.74
C LEU A 382 5.27 -22.00 -16.80
N HIS A 383 6.60 -22.01 -16.85
CA HIS A 383 7.39 -23.25 -16.92
C HIS A 383 7.41 -24.06 -15.61
N GLU A 384 6.99 -23.47 -14.49
CA GLU A 384 6.86 -24.13 -13.19
C GLU A 384 5.47 -24.77 -13.02
N LEU A 385 4.47 -24.41 -13.84
CA LEU A 385 3.07 -24.86 -13.74
C LEU A 385 2.70 -25.91 -14.81
N THR A 386 3.55 -26.92 -15.01
CA THR A 386 3.39 -27.91 -16.08
C THR A 386 2.11 -28.72 -15.95
N GLU A 387 1.77 -29.18 -14.74
CA GLU A 387 0.60 -30.01 -14.50
C GLU A 387 -0.69 -29.19 -14.62
N THR A 388 -0.70 -28.00 -14.03
CA THR A 388 -1.85 -27.10 -14.08
C THR A 388 -2.20 -26.68 -15.51
N THR A 389 -1.20 -26.33 -16.30
CA THR A 389 -1.42 -25.87 -17.68
C THR A 389 -1.85 -27.02 -18.60
N THR A 390 -1.27 -28.21 -18.41
CA THR A 390 -1.65 -29.41 -19.18
C THR A 390 -3.09 -29.81 -18.88
N ASP A 391 -3.49 -29.88 -17.61
CA ASP A 391 -4.87 -30.18 -17.20
C ASP A 391 -5.88 -29.17 -17.80
N PHE A 392 -5.55 -27.88 -17.78
CA PHE A 392 -6.41 -26.85 -18.38
C PHE A 392 -6.58 -27.02 -19.89
N LEU A 393 -5.50 -27.36 -20.60
CA LEU A 393 -5.52 -27.60 -22.06
C LEU A 393 -6.32 -28.87 -22.43
N GLU A 394 -6.23 -29.92 -21.62
CA GLU A 394 -7.03 -31.14 -21.78
C GLU A 394 -8.52 -30.85 -21.56
N LYS A 395 -8.83 -30.07 -20.53
CA LYS A 395 -10.20 -29.72 -20.15
C LYS A 395 -10.88 -28.74 -21.13
N PHE A 396 -10.12 -27.80 -21.68
CA PHE A 396 -10.60 -26.81 -22.64
C PHE A 396 -9.79 -26.88 -23.94
N PRO A 397 -10.20 -27.74 -24.91
CA PRO A 397 -9.49 -27.90 -26.16
C PRO A 397 -9.32 -26.58 -26.94
N GLY A 398 -8.11 -26.33 -27.42
CA GLY A 398 -7.78 -25.10 -28.14
C GLY A 398 -7.58 -23.87 -27.25
N ALA A 399 -7.51 -24.05 -25.92
CA ALA A 399 -7.17 -22.98 -24.99
C ALA A 399 -5.81 -22.35 -25.28
N SER A 400 -5.69 -21.06 -24.97
CA SER A 400 -4.44 -20.31 -25.00
C SER A 400 -3.97 -20.02 -23.57
N ILE A 401 -2.71 -20.31 -23.27
CA ILE A 401 -2.09 -19.93 -22.01
C ILE A 401 -1.34 -18.61 -22.23
N CYS A 402 -1.68 -17.58 -21.46
CA CYS A 402 -1.12 -16.24 -21.59
C CYS A 402 -0.45 -15.84 -20.28
N ASP A 403 0.81 -15.45 -20.34
CA ASP A 403 1.55 -14.92 -19.19
C ASP A 403 1.65 -13.39 -19.30
N ILE A 404 1.15 -12.68 -18.29
CA ILE A 404 1.18 -11.21 -18.21
C ILE A 404 2.01 -10.84 -17.00
N VAL A 405 3.24 -10.39 -17.24
CA VAL A 405 4.20 -10.04 -16.19
C VAL A 405 4.51 -8.55 -16.22
N SER A 406 4.33 -7.87 -15.10
CA SER A 406 4.77 -6.48 -14.88
C SER A 406 5.73 -6.37 -13.69
N HIS A 407 6.61 -5.39 -13.81
CA HIS A 407 7.64 -5.05 -12.83
C HIS A 407 7.65 -3.54 -12.53
N ASP A 408 6.49 -2.90 -12.67
CA ASP A 408 6.39 -1.45 -12.54
C ASP A 408 6.71 -1.00 -11.10
N CYS A 409 7.70 -0.12 -10.99
CA CYS A 409 8.20 0.41 -9.74
C CYS A 409 8.33 1.94 -9.87
N LYS A 410 7.51 2.67 -9.14
CA LYS A 410 7.57 4.14 -9.09
C LYS A 410 8.50 4.67 -8.00
N LYS A 411 9.02 3.79 -7.13
CA LYS A 411 9.84 4.16 -5.98
C LYS A 411 10.60 2.98 -5.38
N SER A 412 11.81 3.25 -4.89
CA SER A 412 12.68 2.29 -4.22
C SER A 412 12.32 2.09 -2.74
N ILE A 413 12.35 0.84 -2.28
CA ILE A 413 12.14 0.49 -0.87
C ILE A 413 13.37 -0.27 -0.37
N PRO A 414 14.37 0.39 0.23
CA PRO A 414 15.61 -0.26 0.64
C PRO A 414 15.37 -1.36 1.68
N ILE A 415 16.04 -2.50 1.48
CA ILE A 415 16.24 -3.54 2.50
C ILE A 415 17.39 -3.12 3.39
N ILE A 416 17.17 -3.14 4.70
CA ILE A 416 18.13 -2.77 5.72
C ILE A 416 18.38 -3.97 6.62
N ASP A 417 19.65 -4.30 6.86
CA ASP A 417 20.05 -5.37 7.75
C ASP A 417 19.96 -4.98 9.25
N LYS A 418 20.19 -5.94 10.14
CA LYS A 418 20.19 -5.74 11.61
C LYS A 418 21.23 -4.71 12.11
N ASN A 419 22.19 -4.35 11.27
CA ASN A 419 23.28 -3.41 11.57
C ASN A 419 23.02 -2.02 10.98
N GLY A 420 21.89 -1.82 10.28
CA GLY A 420 21.51 -0.53 9.72
C GLY A 420 22.03 -0.26 8.31
N TYR A 421 22.64 -1.24 7.64
CA TYR A 421 23.17 -1.05 6.28
C TYR A 421 22.16 -1.48 5.20
N VAL A 422 22.16 -0.76 4.08
CA VAL A 422 21.37 -1.11 2.90
C VAL A 422 21.96 -2.35 2.23
N VAL A 423 21.12 -3.34 1.94
CA VAL A 423 21.53 -4.56 1.24
C VAL A 423 21.36 -4.40 -0.27
N MET A 424 22.40 -4.75 -1.02
CA MET A 424 22.44 -4.80 -2.47
C MET A 424 23.26 -6.01 -2.92
N PRO A 425 23.03 -6.57 -4.12
CA PRO A 425 23.77 -7.73 -4.63
C PRO A 425 25.31 -7.60 -4.55
N HIS A 426 25.85 -6.40 -4.86
CA HIS A 426 27.30 -6.18 -4.84
C HIS A 426 27.94 -6.21 -3.44
N TYR A 427 27.14 -6.21 -2.36
CA TYR A 427 27.62 -6.36 -0.98
C TYR A 427 27.63 -7.82 -0.50
N MET A 428 26.98 -8.74 -1.23
CA MET A 428 26.61 -10.06 -0.68
C MET A 428 27.75 -11.07 -0.65
N ASN A 429 28.70 -11.01 -1.58
CA ASN A 429 29.79 -11.97 -1.62
C ASN A 429 31.08 -11.36 -2.20
N GLU A 430 32.21 -11.84 -1.69
CA GLU A 430 33.54 -11.53 -2.23
C GLU A 430 33.82 -12.32 -3.52
N ASP A 431 33.18 -13.48 -3.69
CA ASP A 431 33.28 -14.31 -4.89
C ASP A 431 32.36 -13.77 -6.00
N TYR A 432 32.96 -13.38 -7.13
CA TYR A 432 32.25 -12.81 -8.27
C TYR A 432 31.28 -13.80 -8.91
N ASP A 433 31.59 -15.10 -8.95
CA ASP A 433 30.73 -16.10 -9.59
C ASP A 433 29.41 -16.26 -8.84
N LYS A 434 29.47 -16.19 -7.49
CA LYS A 434 28.26 -16.17 -6.65
C LYS A 434 27.44 -14.90 -6.87
N VAL A 435 28.09 -13.75 -6.99
CA VAL A 435 27.41 -12.47 -7.27
C VAL A 435 26.76 -12.47 -8.65
N ARG A 436 27.40 -13.08 -9.64
CA ARG A 436 26.81 -13.28 -10.97
C ARG A 436 25.57 -14.18 -10.89
N GLY A 437 25.62 -15.28 -10.14
CA GLY A 437 24.45 -16.13 -9.89
C GLY A 437 23.29 -15.39 -9.20
N ILE A 438 23.60 -14.51 -8.24
CA ILE A 438 22.59 -13.63 -7.61
C ILE A 438 22.01 -12.65 -8.64
N ALA A 439 22.85 -12.05 -9.49
CA ALA A 439 22.39 -11.13 -10.52
C ALA A 439 21.49 -11.83 -11.56
N ASP A 440 21.82 -13.07 -11.94
CA ASP A 440 21.00 -13.91 -12.83
C ASP A 440 19.65 -14.24 -12.19
N HIS A 441 19.62 -14.57 -10.89
CA HIS A 441 18.38 -14.75 -10.15
C HIS A 441 17.54 -13.46 -10.14
N CYS A 442 18.13 -12.32 -9.82
CA CYS A 442 17.41 -11.04 -9.82
C CYS A 442 16.88 -10.62 -11.20
N GLU A 443 17.59 -10.95 -12.28
CA GLU A 443 17.13 -10.71 -13.66
C GLU A 443 15.94 -11.61 -14.02
N ASN A 444 15.93 -12.84 -13.51
CA ASN A 444 14.80 -13.76 -13.65
C ASN A 444 13.61 -13.39 -12.77
N TYR A 445 13.81 -12.68 -11.65
CA TYR A 445 12.76 -12.28 -10.70
C TYR A 445 12.73 -10.77 -10.50
N LEU A 446 12.40 -10.03 -11.56
CA LEU A 446 12.45 -8.56 -11.60
C LEU A 446 11.54 -7.85 -10.57
N THR A 447 10.61 -8.56 -9.91
CA THR A 447 9.85 -8.04 -8.78
C THR A 447 10.75 -7.56 -7.63
N ILE A 448 11.93 -8.17 -7.45
CA ILE A 448 12.90 -7.77 -6.43
C ILE A 448 13.53 -6.39 -6.67
N LEU A 449 13.54 -5.90 -7.92
CA LEU A 449 14.11 -4.60 -8.28
C LEU A 449 13.45 -3.45 -7.52
N ARG A 450 12.19 -3.59 -7.13
CA ARG A 450 11.50 -2.59 -6.29
C ARG A 450 12.26 -2.32 -4.98
N TYR A 451 12.96 -3.32 -4.46
CA TYR A 451 13.65 -3.28 -3.19
C TYR A 451 15.14 -2.91 -3.26
N PHE A 452 15.64 -2.71 -4.48
CA PHE A 452 16.99 -2.17 -4.69
C PHE A 452 16.97 -0.68 -4.38
N ASP A 453 17.93 -0.22 -3.60
CA ASP A 453 18.10 1.20 -3.34
C ASP A 453 18.68 1.89 -4.58
N LEU A 454 18.00 2.93 -5.07
CA LEU A 454 18.41 3.64 -6.28
C LEU A 454 19.75 4.36 -6.07
N LYS A 455 19.99 4.94 -4.89
CA LYS A 455 21.24 5.65 -4.59
C LYS A 455 22.42 4.68 -4.69
N GLU A 456 22.32 3.52 -4.03
CA GLU A 456 23.39 2.52 -4.07
C GLU A 456 23.61 1.95 -5.48
N ALA A 457 22.56 1.79 -6.29
CA ALA A 457 22.70 1.41 -7.70
C ALA A 457 23.43 2.49 -8.52
N CYS A 458 23.07 3.77 -8.34
CA CYS A 458 23.72 4.90 -9.00
C CYS A 458 25.18 5.06 -8.61
N ASP A 459 25.51 4.95 -7.31
CA ASP A 459 26.88 5.02 -6.80
C ASP A 459 27.74 3.89 -7.36
N PHE A 460 27.19 2.68 -7.47
CA PHE A 460 27.84 1.54 -8.10
C PHE A 460 28.14 1.77 -9.58
N ILE A 461 27.13 2.18 -10.37
CA ILE A 461 27.29 2.49 -11.80
C ILE A 461 28.35 3.60 -11.99
N LYS A 462 28.27 4.67 -11.20
CA LYS A 462 29.20 5.80 -11.27
C LYS A 462 30.64 5.36 -11.03
N PHE A 463 30.89 4.57 -9.98
CA PHE A 463 32.23 4.08 -9.67
C PHE A 463 32.81 3.24 -10.81
N LEU A 464 32.00 2.35 -11.39
CA LEU A 464 32.43 1.50 -12.49
C LEU A 464 32.79 2.28 -13.76
N GLU A 465 32.03 3.32 -14.08
CA GLU A 465 32.31 4.23 -15.20
C GLU A 465 33.59 5.04 -14.97
N GLU A 466 33.76 5.64 -13.79
CA GLU A 466 34.94 6.45 -13.46
C GLU A 466 36.24 5.64 -13.47
N GLN A 467 36.18 4.36 -13.09
CA GLN A 467 37.34 3.46 -13.07
C GLN A 467 37.50 2.60 -14.34
N ASN A 468 36.58 2.69 -15.31
CA ASN A 468 36.54 1.84 -16.51
C ASN A 468 36.53 0.33 -16.19
N TYR A 469 35.80 -0.09 -15.16
CA TYR A 469 35.72 -1.49 -14.71
C TYR A 469 34.59 -2.30 -15.35
N VAL A 470 33.92 -1.73 -16.35
CA VAL A 470 32.86 -2.38 -17.13
C VAL A 470 33.28 -2.44 -18.60
N ALA A 471 32.89 -3.51 -19.28
CA ALA A 471 33.13 -3.64 -20.72
C ALA A 471 32.50 -2.49 -21.51
N ALA A 472 33.16 -2.02 -22.57
CA ALA A 472 32.73 -0.85 -23.34
C ALA A 472 31.29 -0.96 -23.91
N ASN A 473 30.78 -2.17 -24.14
CA ASN A 473 29.41 -2.46 -24.59
C ASN A 473 28.34 -2.37 -23.48
N SER A 474 28.77 -2.20 -22.23
CA SER A 474 27.92 -2.11 -21.04
C SER A 474 28.06 -0.77 -20.34
N CYS A 475 28.74 0.21 -20.95
CA CYS A 475 28.77 1.59 -20.46
C CYS A 475 27.42 2.29 -20.66
N VAL A 476 27.10 3.23 -19.76
CA VAL A 476 25.90 4.08 -19.74
C VAL A 476 25.63 4.69 -21.11
N ARG A 477 26.63 5.32 -21.73
CA ARG A 477 26.49 6.03 -23.02
C ARG A 477 26.07 5.12 -24.18
N ARG A 478 26.37 3.82 -24.10
CA ARG A 478 25.95 2.85 -25.11
C ARG A 478 24.62 2.19 -24.79
N HIS A 479 24.23 2.16 -23.52
CA HIS A 479 22.99 1.53 -23.10
C HIS A 479 21.78 2.47 -23.23
N PHE A 480 21.92 3.72 -22.78
CA PHE A 480 20.85 4.71 -22.82
C PHE A 480 20.96 5.54 -24.10
N THR A 481 19.97 5.40 -24.96
CA THR A 481 19.88 6.14 -26.23
C THR A 481 18.92 7.32 -26.14
N SER A 482 17.91 7.21 -25.28
CA SER A 482 16.89 8.23 -25.03
C SER A 482 16.74 8.50 -23.54
N LEU A 483 16.40 9.75 -23.19
CA LEU A 483 15.99 10.11 -21.82
C LEU A 483 14.67 9.45 -21.40
N ASP A 484 13.95 8.81 -22.34
CA ASP A 484 12.79 7.98 -22.00
C ASP A 484 13.18 6.75 -21.19
N GLU A 485 14.33 6.15 -21.50
CA GLU A 485 14.87 4.96 -20.84
C GLU A 485 15.46 5.29 -19.46
N VAL A 486 15.72 6.57 -19.19
CA VAL A 486 16.24 7.05 -17.90
C VAL A 486 15.08 7.20 -16.91
N ASP A 487 14.68 6.05 -16.35
CA ASP A 487 13.78 5.94 -15.21
C ASP A 487 14.36 4.98 -14.14
N ILE A 488 13.66 4.84 -13.01
CA ILE A 488 14.12 3.99 -11.89
C ILE A 488 14.35 2.55 -12.34
N LYS A 489 13.50 2.02 -13.23
CA LYS A 489 13.58 0.64 -13.71
C LYS A 489 14.77 0.46 -14.65
N GLY A 490 14.94 1.35 -15.63
CA GLY A 490 16.04 1.35 -16.58
C GLY A 490 17.40 1.43 -15.88
N ILE A 491 17.54 2.29 -14.86
CA ILE A 491 18.78 2.40 -14.07
C ILE A 491 19.07 1.11 -13.30
N LYS A 492 18.06 0.49 -12.67
CA LYS A 492 18.24 -0.76 -11.91
C LYS A 492 18.55 -1.97 -12.80
N LEU A 493 17.96 -2.03 -13.99
CA LEU A 493 18.30 -3.02 -15.00
C LEU A 493 19.73 -2.83 -15.50
N HIS A 494 20.14 -1.59 -15.74
CA HIS A 494 21.51 -1.28 -16.11
C HIS A 494 22.50 -1.66 -14.99
N TYR A 495 22.15 -1.44 -13.73
CA TYR A 495 22.94 -1.89 -12.58
C TYR A 495 23.17 -3.41 -12.60
N LEU A 496 22.13 -4.23 -12.81
CA LEU A 496 22.29 -5.68 -12.92
C LEU A 496 23.17 -6.06 -14.11
N ARG A 497 22.98 -5.41 -15.26
CA ARG A 497 23.83 -5.63 -16.43
C ARG A 497 25.29 -5.27 -16.17
N ALA A 498 25.56 -4.14 -15.53
CA ALA A 498 26.92 -3.73 -15.16
C ALA A 498 27.55 -4.74 -14.19
N LEU A 499 26.78 -5.19 -13.19
CA LEU A 499 27.21 -6.21 -12.22
C LEU A 499 27.58 -7.55 -12.89
N LYS A 500 26.88 -7.95 -13.95
CA LYS A 500 27.17 -9.18 -14.71
C LYS A 500 28.36 -9.09 -15.68
N ASN A 501 28.79 -7.87 -16.01
CA ASN A 501 29.77 -7.57 -17.06
C ASN A 501 30.98 -6.78 -16.53
N ILE A 502 31.45 -7.15 -15.35
CA ILE A 502 32.65 -6.57 -14.74
C ILE A 502 33.89 -7.12 -15.44
N VAL A 503 34.90 -6.27 -15.63
CA VAL A 503 36.19 -6.66 -16.22
C VAL A 503 36.87 -7.72 -15.32
N ALA A 504 37.35 -8.81 -15.92
CA ALA A 504 37.98 -9.89 -15.17
C ALA A 504 39.16 -9.38 -14.32
N GLY A 505 39.23 -9.83 -13.07
CA GLY A 505 40.29 -9.45 -12.12
C GLY A 505 40.06 -8.15 -11.34
N THR A 506 39.03 -7.35 -11.67
CA THR A 506 38.77 -6.07 -10.96
C THR A 506 37.77 -6.21 -9.80
N TRP A 507 37.04 -7.33 -9.68
CA TRP A 507 36.01 -7.50 -8.64
C TRP A 507 36.53 -7.32 -7.22
N GLY A 508 37.73 -7.82 -6.90
CA GLY A 508 38.30 -7.68 -5.56
C GLY A 508 38.49 -6.21 -5.14
N SER A 509 38.91 -5.34 -6.07
CA SER A 509 39.06 -3.90 -5.77
C SER A 509 37.71 -3.21 -5.61
N ILE A 510 36.72 -3.58 -6.43
CA ILE A 510 35.33 -3.10 -6.34
C ILE A 510 34.74 -3.47 -4.99
N TYR A 511 34.83 -4.75 -4.61
CA TYR A 511 34.27 -5.28 -3.37
C TYR A 511 34.88 -4.61 -2.13
N ILE A 512 36.22 -4.46 -2.09
CA ILE A 512 36.92 -3.78 -1.00
C ILE A 512 36.50 -2.31 -0.91
N TYR A 513 36.45 -1.61 -2.05
CA TYR A 513 36.03 -0.21 -2.10
C TYR A 513 34.65 -0.05 -1.46
N PHE A 514 33.63 -0.73 -2.01
CA PHE A 514 32.25 -0.60 -1.54
C PHE A 514 32.07 -1.05 -0.10
N ARG A 515 32.78 -2.08 0.36
CA ARG A 515 32.73 -2.52 1.76
C ARG A 515 33.37 -1.51 2.72
N SER A 516 34.44 -0.83 2.29
CA SER A 516 35.15 0.17 3.10
C SER A 516 34.46 1.53 3.15
N THR A 517 33.74 1.91 2.08
CA THR A 517 33.01 3.17 1.98
C THR A 517 31.54 3.05 2.39
N ARG A 518 31.09 1.85 2.77
CA ARG A 518 29.70 1.59 3.14
C ARG A 518 29.32 2.39 4.40
N ILE A 519 28.25 3.16 4.30
CA ILE A 519 27.72 3.95 5.43
C ILE A 519 26.37 3.35 5.85
N PRO A 520 26.13 3.14 7.15
CA PRO A 520 24.83 2.68 7.62
C PRO A 520 23.75 3.75 7.36
N ARG A 521 22.62 3.33 6.79
CA ARG A 521 21.46 4.18 6.52
C ARG A 521 20.74 4.54 7.81
N LEU A 522 20.67 3.60 8.75
CA LEU A 522 20.16 3.82 10.10
C LEU A 522 21.32 3.83 11.07
N LEU A 523 21.49 4.95 11.77
CA LEU A 523 22.53 5.10 12.78
C LEU A 523 21.98 4.66 14.15
N SER A 524 22.76 3.84 14.85
CA SER A 524 22.46 3.52 16.24
C SER A 524 22.53 4.80 17.08
N ASN A 525 21.46 5.08 17.82
CA ASN A 525 21.44 6.23 18.71
C ASN A 525 22.31 5.93 19.95
N GLU A 526 23.51 6.53 19.98
CA GLU A 526 24.47 6.48 21.09
C GLU A 526 24.43 7.73 21.98
N SER A 527 23.60 8.73 21.69
CA SER A 527 23.58 9.97 22.48
C SER A 527 22.88 9.79 23.83
N VAL A 528 22.07 8.75 23.97
CA VAL A 528 21.30 8.41 25.17
C VAL A 528 21.53 6.95 25.58
N ASP A 529 21.59 6.71 26.89
CA ASP A 529 21.61 5.36 27.45
C ASP A 529 20.23 4.67 27.34
N GLY A 530 20.15 3.40 27.73
CA GLY A 530 18.88 2.64 27.74
C GLY A 530 17.82 3.19 28.71
N LYS A 531 18.15 4.19 29.54
CA LYS A 531 17.23 4.87 30.46
C LYS A 531 16.85 6.28 29.99
N GLY A 532 17.44 6.76 28.88
CA GLY A 532 17.21 8.08 28.33
C GLY A 532 18.09 9.18 28.93
N ASN A 533 19.15 8.81 29.67
CA ASN A 533 20.13 9.78 30.16
C ASN A 533 21.15 10.08 29.08
N LYS A 534 21.53 11.36 28.97
CA LYS A 534 22.52 11.82 28.00
C LYS A 534 23.91 11.26 28.30
N ILE A 535 24.52 10.62 27.31
CA ILE A 535 25.90 10.15 27.39
C ILE A 535 26.83 11.29 26.94
N ARG A 536 27.67 11.82 27.84
CA ARG A 536 28.70 12.81 27.49
C ARG A 536 30.02 12.09 27.19
N LYS A 537 30.50 12.16 25.94
CA LYS A 537 31.86 11.70 25.58
C LYS A 537 32.87 12.73 26.12
N VAL A 538 33.57 12.41 27.20
CA VAL A 538 34.68 13.24 27.72
C VAL A 538 35.97 12.72 27.10
N VAL A 539 36.68 13.57 26.35
CA VAL A 539 38.02 13.26 25.83
C VAL A 539 39.01 13.46 26.97
N SER A 540 39.64 12.39 27.47
CA SER A 540 40.73 12.51 28.43
C SER A 540 41.98 13.04 27.72
N VAL A 541 42.40 14.25 28.06
CA VAL A 541 43.71 14.79 27.64
C VAL A 541 44.76 14.17 28.54
N GLY A 542 45.69 13.40 27.98
CA GLY A 542 46.79 12.78 28.73
C GLY A 542 47.84 13.80 29.21
N PRO A 543 48.73 13.42 30.15
CA PRO A 543 49.81 14.30 30.58
C PRO A 543 50.77 14.54 29.40
N GLY A 544 50.96 15.81 29.00
CA GLY A 544 51.96 16.20 27.99
C GLY A 544 51.44 16.80 26.69
N THR A 545 50.12 16.90 26.48
CA THR A 545 49.54 17.58 25.30
C THR A 545 49.26 19.07 25.58
N SER A 546 49.96 19.96 24.87
CA SER A 546 49.66 21.40 24.83
C SER A 546 48.40 21.65 24.00
N VAL A 547 47.39 22.25 24.63
CA VAL A 547 46.08 22.51 24.03
C VAL A 547 46.08 23.87 23.34
N SER A 548 45.64 23.95 22.08
CA SER A 548 45.36 25.21 21.38
C SER A 548 44.06 25.86 21.88
N ASN A 549 44.02 27.20 21.86
CA ASN A 549 43.02 28.06 22.51
C ASN A 549 41.53 27.79 22.16
N GLU A 550 41.21 27.01 21.12
CA GLU A 550 39.81 26.70 20.77
C GLU A 550 39.11 25.75 21.76
N THR A 551 39.88 25.05 22.61
CA THR A 551 39.32 24.03 23.52
C THR A 551 38.85 24.59 24.88
N LEU A 552 39.03 25.89 25.13
CA LEU A 552 38.68 26.54 26.40
C LEU A 552 37.20 26.97 26.51
N LEU A 553 36.42 26.91 25.42
CA LEU A 553 35.01 27.33 25.44
C LEU A 553 34.04 26.27 25.99
N ALA A 554 34.51 25.04 26.28
CA ALA A 554 33.66 23.94 26.73
C ALA A 554 33.55 23.78 28.26
N SER A 555 34.29 24.54 29.08
CA SER A 555 34.22 24.41 30.55
C SER A 555 33.32 25.49 31.19
N LYS A 556 32.00 25.37 31.01
CA LYS A 556 31.02 26.22 31.71
C LYS A 556 30.68 25.77 33.15
N ASN A 557 31.50 24.93 33.78
CA ASN A 557 31.20 24.33 35.09
C ASN A 557 32.39 24.43 36.08
N ALA A 558 32.91 25.64 36.30
CA ALA A 558 33.62 25.91 37.54
C ALA A 558 32.59 25.93 38.70
N GLY A 559 32.60 24.91 39.57
CA GLY A 559 31.81 24.91 40.81
C GLY A 559 30.67 23.88 40.96
N ALA A 560 30.53 22.88 40.07
CA ALA A 560 29.53 21.81 40.25
C ALA A 560 30.05 20.69 41.19
N PRO A 561 29.17 20.06 42.01
CA PRO A 561 29.58 19.00 42.94
C PRO A 561 30.08 17.74 42.22
N LEU A 562 31.18 17.17 42.73
CA LEU A 562 31.84 15.98 42.21
C LEU A 562 30.91 14.75 42.27
N THR A 563 30.66 14.13 41.12
CA THR A 563 29.97 12.83 41.01
C THR A 563 31.00 11.72 40.79
N LYS A 564 30.83 10.58 41.48
CA LYS A 564 31.74 9.42 41.37
C LYS A 564 31.73 8.87 39.94
N MET A 565 32.88 8.89 39.28
CA MET A 565 33.10 8.24 37.99
C MET A 565 33.87 6.93 38.21
N ALA A 566 33.37 5.82 37.68
CA ALA A 566 34.14 4.59 37.55
C ALA A 566 34.84 4.60 36.19
N SER A 567 36.19 4.60 36.17
CA SER A 567 36.94 4.46 34.92
C SER A 567 37.05 2.99 34.54
N GLN A 568 36.66 2.63 33.32
CA GLN A 568 37.13 1.39 32.69
C GLN A 568 38.32 1.74 31.79
N GLN A 569 39.46 1.07 32.00
CA GLN A 569 40.61 1.16 31.09
C GLN A 569 40.25 0.51 29.76
N ILE A 570 40.28 1.29 28.67
CA ILE A 570 40.28 0.76 27.31
C ILE A 570 41.73 0.44 26.96
N VAL A 571 42.02 -0.84 26.72
CA VAL A 571 43.33 -1.29 26.23
C VAL A 571 43.47 -0.81 24.78
N HIS A 572 44.45 0.06 24.53
CA HIS A 572 44.77 0.53 23.18
C HIS A 572 45.25 -0.64 22.30
N THR A 573 44.44 -1.03 21.32
CA THR A 573 44.92 -1.74 20.12
C THR A 573 44.88 -0.76 18.96
N SER A 574 46.05 -0.35 18.49
CA SER A 574 46.24 0.47 17.30
C SER A 574 45.99 -0.37 16.05
N GLN A 575 44.73 -0.41 15.62
CA GLN A 575 44.27 -0.69 14.25
C GLN A 575 42.77 -0.36 14.21
N SER A 576 42.39 0.62 13.40
CA SER A 576 40.99 1.00 13.15
C SER A 576 40.27 -0.10 12.38
N GLN A 577 39.81 -1.13 13.09
CA GLN A 577 38.74 -2.01 12.63
C GLN A 577 37.38 -1.36 12.91
N PRO A 578 36.35 -1.59 12.08
CA PRO A 578 34.99 -1.11 12.36
C PRO A 578 34.53 -1.66 13.70
N ALA A 579 33.96 -0.79 14.54
CA ALA A 579 33.38 -1.16 15.83
C ALA A 579 32.50 -2.42 15.68
N SER A 580 32.71 -3.39 16.56
CA SER A 580 31.94 -4.63 16.62
C SER A 580 30.44 -4.32 16.66
N ALA A 581 29.74 -4.66 15.58
CA ALA A 581 28.33 -4.38 15.40
C ALA A 581 27.50 -5.18 16.41
N SER A 582 26.84 -4.50 17.34
CA SER A 582 26.02 -5.12 18.40
C SER A 582 24.70 -5.71 17.91
N GLY A 583 24.46 -5.79 16.59
CA GLY A 583 23.25 -6.36 15.99
C GLY A 583 21.93 -5.70 16.43
N SER A 584 21.99 -4.54 17.10
CA SER A 584 20.86 -3.91 17.79
C SER A 584 20.47 -2.55 17.20
N CYS A 585 20.87 -2.28 15.96
CA CYS A 585 20.53 -1.03 15.29
C CYS A 585 19.02 -0.96 15.06
N ALA A 586 18.43 0.20 15.38
CA ALA A 586 17.06 0.58 15.07
C ALA A 586 15.99 -0.43 15.53
N ILE A 587 16.15 -1.07 16.70
CA ILE A 587 15.19 -2.03 17.26
C ILE A 587 14.40 -1.45 18.44
N TYR A 588 14.89 -0.39 19.08
CA TYR A 588 14.26 0.22 20.26
C TYR A 588 13.13 1.18 19.84
N VAL A 589 12.10 0.60 19.22
CA VAL A 589 11.00 1.33 18.56
C VAL A 589 10.11 2.13 19.52
N THR A 590 10.15 1.88 20.82
CA THR A 590 9.39 2.67 21.82
C THR A 590 10.22 3.78 22.47
N THR A 591 11.52 3.86 22.18
CA THR A 591 12.44 4.84 22.81
C THR A 591 13.38 5.48 21.80
N LYS A 592 14.69 5.19 21.89
CA LYS A 592 15.75 5.95 21.22
C LYS A 592 15.79 5.81 19.71
N ASP A 593 15.14 4.79 19.15
CA ASP A 593 15.08 4.53 17.71
C ASP A 593 13.71 4.88 17.10
N ALA A 594 12.74 5.33 17.90
CA ALA A 594 11.38 5.63 17.45
C ALA A 594 11.33 6.66 16.31
N TYR A 595 12.22 7.67 16.36
CA TYR A 595 12.29 8.74 15.35
C TYR A 595 12.64 8.24 13.95
N THR A 596 13.21 7.05 13.84
CA THR A 596 13.53 6.42 12.56
C THR A 596 12.29 5.91 11.82
N LEU A 597 11.12 5.85 12.49
CA LEU A 597 9.84 5.49 11.89
C LEU A 597 9.11 6.78 11.49
N THR A 598 9.07 7.06 10.18
CA THR A 598 8.58 8.31 9.61
C THR A 598 7.32 8.09 8.77
N ASP A 599 6.61 9.19 8.50
CA ASP A 599 5.54 9.34 7.51
C ASP A 599 4.25 8.50 7.67
N GLY A 600 4.26 7.39 8.41
CA GLY A 600 3.09 6.54 8.58
C GLY A 600 3.29 5.35 9.52
N PRO A 601 2.26 4.51 9.66
CA PRO A 601 2.33 3.33 10.51
C PRO A 601 3.43 2.37 10.03
N THR A 602 4.05 1.71 10.99
CA THR A 602 5.02 0.64 10.76
C THR A 602 4.38 -0.71 11.05
N ILE A 603 4.74 -1.75 10.29
CA ILE A 603 4.36 -3.13 10.60
C ILE A 603 5.55 -3.91 11.16
N PHE A 604 5.31 -4.74 12.16
CA PHE A 604 6.29 -5.65 12.75
C PHE A 604 5.76 -7.07 12.65
N LEU A 605 6.35 -7.86 11.75
CA LEU A 605 5.97 -9.26 11.54
C LEU A 605 6.81 -10.18 12.42
N ALA A 606 6.13 -10.94 13.28
CA ALA A 606 6.74 -11.92 14.19
C ALA A 606 5.82 -13.11 14.41
N GLU A 607 6.38 -14.31 14.61
CA GLU A 607 5.59 -15.48 14.99
C GLU A 607 5.14 -15.37 16.45
N ASP A 608 6.06 -14.99 17.35
CA ASP A 608 5.78 -14.73 18.76
C ASP A 608 5.44 -13.25 19.01
N VAL A 609 4.20 -12.90 18.69
CA VAL A 609 3.62 -11.56 18.91
C VAL A 609 3.72 -11.13 20.39
N THR A 610 3.52 -12.06 21.32
CA THR A 610 3.54 -11.81 22.77
C THR A 610 4.94 -11.40 23.25
N LYS A 611 5.99 -12.03 22.73
CA LYS A 611 7.37 -11.67 23.06
C LYS A 611 7.74 -10.27 22.57
N ILE A 612 7.34 -9.91 21.35
CA ILE A 612 7.56 -8.56 20.82
C ILE A 612 6.76 -7.54 21.62
N ALA A 613 5.51 -7.84 21.97
CA ALA A 613 4.68 -6.99 22.83
C ALA A 613 5.36 -6.69 24.18
N LYS A 614 5.81 -7.74 24.88
CA LYS A 614 6.54 -7.62 26.15
C LYS A 614 7.82 -6.81 25.98
N PHE A 615 8.57 -7.05 24.90
CA PHE A 615 9.78 -6.28 24.60
C PHE A 615 9.47 -4.79 24.43
N CYS A 616 8.46 -4.42 23.64
CA CYS A 616 8.07 -3.02 23.43
C CYS A 616 7.68 -2.31 24.75
N ILE A 617 6.90 -2.97 25.61
CA ILE A 617 6.49 -2.43 26.92
C ILE A 617 7.70 -2.25 27.84
N GLN A 618 8.57 -3.27 27.94
CA GLN A 618 9.79 -3.20 28.76
C GLN A 618 10.71 -2.06 28.31
N GLN A 619 10.88 -1.91 26.99
CA GLN A 619 11.73 -0.86 26.43
C GLN A 619 11.15 0.54 26.60
N ALA A 620 9.82 0.70 26.71
CA ALA A 620 9.19 2.02 26.90
C ALA A 620 9.65 2.71 28.21
N ASN A 621 10.28 1.97 29.13
CA ASN A 621 10.90 2.48 30.35
C ASN A 621 9.92 3.32 31.19
N ILE A 622 8.68 2.80 31.31
CA ILE A 622 7.62 3.38 32.13
C ILE A 622 7.95 3.08 33.61
N PRO A 623 7.96 4.09 34.50
CA PRO A 623 8.19 3.88 35.93
C PRO A 623 7.20 2.87 36.52
N ALA A 624 7.70 1.95 37.36
CA ALA A 624 6.89 0.86 37.95
C ALA A 624 5.61 1.37 38.62
N ARG A 625 5.67 2.48 39.37
CA ARG A 625 4.49 3.09 40.02
C ARG A 625 3.40 3.52 39.03
N LEU A 626 3.78 4.04 37.86
CA LEU A 626 2.81 4.45 36.83
C LEU A 626 2.23 3.22 36.13
N MET A 627 3.05 2.19 35.92
CA MET A 627 2.57 0.92 35.38
C MET A 627 1.58 0.24 36.34
N GLU A 628 1.87 0.25 37.65
CA GLU A 628 0.98 -0.25 38.70
C GLU A 628 -0.38 0.48 38.68
N ASP A 629 -0.41 1.82 38.64
CA ASP A 629 -1.66 2.60 38.55
C ASP A 629 -2.44 2.30 37.25
N ILE A 630 -1.76 2.12 36.11
CA ILE A 630 -2.41 1.74 34.85
C ILE A 630 -3.00 0.33 34.97
N MET A 631 -2.25 -0.63 35.50
CA MET A 631 -2.72 -2.00 35.67
C MET A 631 -3.89 -2.08 36.66
N GLU A 632 -3.86 -1.33 37.76
CA GLU A 632 -4.99 -1.27 38.72
C GLU A 632 -6.27 -0.74 38.06
N LYS A 633 -6.16 0.27 37.20
CA LYS A 633 -7.30 0.79 36.43
C LYS A 633 -7.80 -0.23 35.41
N ILE A 634 -6.89 -0.93 34.72
CA ILE A 634 -7.25 -1.99 33.77
C ILE A 634 -7.94 -3.14 34.49
N GLU A 635 -7.42 -3.61 35.63
CA GLU A 635 -8.03 -4.67 36.43
C GLU A 635 -9.41 -4.27 36.98
N TYR A 636 -9.55 -3.03 37.44
CA TYR A 636 -10.85 -2.49 37.85
C TYR A 636 -11.86 -2.54 36.69
N ASN A 637 -11.44 -2.09 35.50
CA ASN A 637 -12.27 -2.13 34.30
C ASN A 637 -12.56 -3.57 33.85
N ASN A 638 -11.61 -4.50 33.94
CA ASN A 638 -11.80 -5.92 33.60
C ASN A 638 -12.86 -6.57 34.49
N ARG A 639 -12.79 -6.38 35.82
CA ARG A 639 -13.82 -6.87 36.76
C ARG A 639 -15.19 -6.29 36.46
N LEU A 640 -15.24 -5.01 36.08
CA LEU A 640 -16.48 -4.36 35.69
C LEU A 640 -17.02 -4.90 34.36
N ASN A 641 -16.15 -5.19 33.39
CA ASN A 641 -16.52 -5.79 32.10
C ASN A 641 -17.03 -7.22 32.25
N GLU A 642 -16.44 -8.04 33.12
CA GLU A 642 -16.98 -9.38 33.45
C GLU A 642 -18.42 -9.26 33.97
N ARG A 643 -18.68 -8.26 34.82
CA ARG A 643 -20.02 -8.01 35.33
C ARG A 643 -20.99 -7.50 34.27
N ILE A 644 -20.51 -6.65 33.37
CA ILE A 644 -21.26 -6.19 32.19
C ILE A 644 -21.62 -7.37 31.29
N ASP A 645 -20.68 -8.25 30.97
CA ASP A 645 -20.91 -9.44 30.13
C ASP A 645 -21.93 -10.40 30.76
N GLU A 646 -21.85 -10.62 32.07
CA GLU A 646 -22.86 -11.39 32.80
C GLU A 646 -24.26 -10.78 32.71
N LEU A 647 -24.37 -9.45 32.79
CA LEU A 647 -25.65 -8.75 32.70
C LEU A 647 -26.17 -8.69 31.26
N GLU A 648 -25.28 -8.55 30.27
CA GLU A 648 -25.62 -8.61 28.85
C GLU A 648 -26.15 -9.99 28.48
N LYS A 649 -25.49 -11.08 28.89
CA LYS A 649 -26.01 -12.46 28.72
C LYS A 649 -27.37 -12.66 29.38
N LYS A 650 -27.55 -12.16 30.61
CA LYS A 650 -28.86 -12.22 31.29
C LYS A 650 -29.94 -11.42 30.57
N LEU A 651 -29.59 -10.27 30.01
CA LEU A 651 -30.49 -9.46 29.20
C LEU A 651 -30.87 -10.21 27.92
N GLU A 652 -29.89 -10.80 27.23
CA GLU A 652 -30.05 -11.55 25.99
C GLU A 652 -30.94 -12.78 26.20
N ASP A 653 -30.71 -13.55 27.26
CA ASP A 653 -31.56 -14.67 27.70
C ASP A 653 -33.00 -14.24 27.99
N LEU A 654 -33.20 -13.08 28.61
CA LEU A 654 -34.53 -12.54 28.93
C LEU A 654 -35.26 -12.06 27.66
N THR A 655 -34.54 -11.46 26.71
CA THR A 655 -35.09 -11.07 25.40
C THR A 655 -35.39 -12.26 24.51
N GLN A 656 -34.53 -13.29 24.48
CA GLN A 656 -34.77 -14.50 23.71
C GLN A 656 -35.97 -15.28 24.26
N LYS A 657 -36.09 -15.42 25.59
CA LYS A 657 -37.29 -15.99 26.23
C LYS A 657 -38.57 -15.19 25.94
N LYS A 658 -38.45 -13.88 25.67
CA LYS A 658 -39.58 -13.01 25.27
C LYS A 658 -39.97 -13.27 23.82
N GLU A 659 -39.02 -13.44 22.92
CA GLU A 659 -39.27 -13.78 21.50
C GLU A 659 -39.88 -15.19 21.36
N GLU A 660 -39.35 -16.18 22.08
CA GLU A 660 -39.88 -17.54 22.12
C GLU A 660 -41.31 -17.60 22.70
N ALA A 661 -41.61 -16.79 23.73
CA ALA A 661 -42.96 -16.68 24.28
C ALA A 661 -43.95 -15.94 23.34
N LEU A 662 -43.46 -15.02 22.51
CA LEU A 662 -44.26 -14.32 21.50
C LEU A 662 -44.58 -15.22 20.30
N ASP A 663 -43.69 -16.13 19.90
CA ASP A 663 -43.94 -17.09 18.83
C ASP A 663 -44.91 -18.21 19.24
N LEU A 664 -44.89 -18.65 20.50
CA LEU A 664 -45.89 -19.59 21.04
C LEU A 664 -47.31 -18.99 21.10
N SER A 665 -47.44 -17.66 21.16
CA SER A 665 -48.73 -16.96 21.24
C SER A 665 -49.44 -16.76 19.90
N LYS A 666 -48.82 -17.13 18.76
CA LYS A 666 -49.42 -17.01 17.42
C LYS A 666 -50.12 -18.28 16.92
N THR A 667 -50.11 -19.37 17.69
CA THR A 667 -50.65 -20.67 17.24
C THR A 667 -52.10 -20.93 17.62
N ASP A 668 -52.81 -20.04 18.34
CA ASP A 668 -54.21 -20.24 18.67
C ASP A 668 -55.06 -18.98 18.45
N LYS A 669 -55.59 -18.83 17.22
CA LYS A 669 -56.98 -18.39 16.92
C LYS A 669 -57.23 -18.28 15.41
N SER A 670 -57.58 -19.41 14.79
CA SER A 670 -58.64 -19.47 13.77
C SER A 670 -59.95 -19.79 14.53
N THR A 671 -61.14 -19.23 14.30
CA THR A 671 -61.81 -18.96 13.02
C THR A 671 -63.14 -18.19 13.27
N TYR A 672 -63.61 -17.47 12.24
CA TYR A 672 -64.99 -17.07 11.88
C TYR A 672 -65.67 -15.75 12.35
N LYS A 673 -65.86 -14.91 11.31
CA LYS A 673 -67.11 -14.29 10.78
C LYS A 673 -67.50 -12.82 11.12
N LEU A 674 -67.42 -12.02 10.03
CA LEU A 674 -68.38 -11.08 9.44
C LEU A 674 -69.09 -9.99 10.28
N GLY A 675 -68.88 -8.72 9.85
CA GLY A 675 -69.98 -7.83 9.45
C GLY A 675 -70.22 -6.55 10.27
N GLY A 676 -70.14 -5.39 9.60
CA GLY A 676 -71.12 -4.29 9.78
C GLY A 676 -70.82 -3.10 10.72
N LYS A 677 -70.54 -1.94 10.10
CA LYS A 677 -71.00 -0.55 10.37
C LYS A 677 -71.06 0.06 11.80
N SER A 678 -70.40 1.24 11.89
CA SER A 678 -70.81 2.53 12.50
C SER A 678 -71.00 2.73 14.01
N GLY A 679 -70.37 3.79 14.54
CA GLY A 679 -71.02 4.75 15.46
C GLY A 679 -70.55 4.79 16.92
N LYS A 680 -70.00 5.95 17.32
CA LYS A 680 -70.00 6.65 18.63
C LYS A 680 -70.29 5.86 19.93
N GLY A 681 -69.49 6.18 20.97
CA GLY A 681 -70.02 6.41 22.32
C GLY A 681 -69.27 5.72 23.45
N GLU A 682 -68.87 6.51 24.44
CA GLU A 682 -68.19 6.16 25.69
C GLU A 682 -68.90 5.08 26.52
N LYS A 683 -68.14 4.17 27.13
CA LYS A 683 -68.14 3.94 28.60
C LYS A 683 -67.17 2.85 29.04
N LYS A 684 -66.30 3.25 29.98
CA LYS A 684 -65.77 2.54 31.15
C LYS A 684 -65.70 0.99 31.10
N THR A 685 -64.47 0.48 31.20
CA THR A 685 -64.20 -0.74 31.96
C THR A 685 -62.87 -0.61 32.69
N LYS A 686 -62.94 -0.68 34.02
CA LYS A 686 -61.83 -0.92 34.94
C LYS A 686 -61.42 -2.39 34.85
N GLN A 687 -60.16 -2.61 35.27
CA GLN A 687 -59.54 -3.87 35.71
C GLN A 687 -58.96 -4.80 34.64
N GLY A 688 -57.64 -4.93 34.71
CA GLY A 688 -56.86 -5.99 34.06
C GLY A 688 -55.40 -5.65 33.77
N ASP A 689 -54.72 -4.86 34.60
CA ASP A 689 -53.41 -4.26 34.28
C ASP A 689 -52.25 -4.73 35.19
N GLU A 690 -52.30 -5.95 35.73
CA GLU A 690 -51.32 -6.39 36.75
C GLU A 690 -50.37 -7.52 36.33
N MET A 691 -50.28 -7.90 35.05
CA MET A 691 -49.30 -8.93 34.61
C MET A 691 -48.32 -8.50 33.51
N GLY A 692 -48.46 -7.30 32.93
CA GLY A 692 -47.55 -6.78 31.90
C GLY A 692 -46.40 -5.92 32.43
N GLU A 693 -46.60 -5.18 33.52
CA GLU A 693 -45.63 -4.17 33.97
C GLU A 693 -44.41 -4.70 34.73
N SER A 694 -44.49 -5.89 35.36
CA SER A 694 -43.40 -6.35 36.24
C SER A 694 -42.19 -6.89 35.48
N LYS A 695 -42.39 -7.39 34.25
CA LYS A 695 -41.31 -7.95 33.41
C LYS A 695 -40.59 -6.88 32.58
N ASP A 696 -41.27 -5.83 32.16
CA ASP A 696 -40.65 -4.67 31.47
C ASP A 696 -39.77 -3.86 32.44
N LYS A 697 -40.14 -3.81 33.73
CA LYS A 697 -39.28 -3.27 34.80
C LYS A 697 -37.97 -4.03 34.96
N GLY A 698 -37.93 -5.33 34.66
CA GLY A 698 -36.72 -6.15 34.75
C GLY A 698 -35.70 -5.80 33.67
N VAL A 699 -36.15 -5.69 32.41
CA VAL A 699 -35.30 -5.27 31.29
C VAL A 699 -34.83 -3.82 31.48
N PHE A 700 -35.73 -2.91 31.86
CA PHE A 700 -35.39 -1.51 32.12
C PHE A 700 -34.33 -1.38 33.22
N LYS A 701 -34.47 -2.10 34.35
CA LYS A 701 -33.49 -2.10 35.44
C LYS A 701 -32.12 -2.60 35.01
N ILE A 702 -32.05 -3.72 34.28
CA ILE A 702 -30.78 -4.27 33.81
C ILE A 702 -30.12 -3.27 32.82
N THR A 703 -30.92 -2.60 31.99
CA THR A 703 -30.41 -1.58 31.06
C THR A 703 -29.87 -0.35 31.79
N GLU A 704 -30.55 0.08 32.86
CA GLU A 704 -30.11 1.19 33.72
C GLU A 704 -28.82 0.83 34.48
N GLU A 705 -28.75 -0.37 35.05
CA GLU A 705 -27.55 -0.91 35.70
C GLU A 705 -26.36 -1.01 34.72
N LEU A 706 -26.60 -1.45 33.48
CA LEU A 706 -25.58 -1.47 32.42
C LEU A 706 -25.06 -0.07 32.08
N ASN A 707 -25.94 0.93 31.97
CA ASN A 707 -25.54 2.31 31.71
C ASN A 707 -24.73 2.91 32.87
N VAL A 708 -25.12 2.61 34.11
CA VAL A 708 -24.38 3.02 35.31
C VAL A 708 -23.00 2.37 35.34
N MET A 709 -22.90 1.05 35.12
CA MET A 709 -21.60 0.37 35.10
C MET A 709 -20.69 0.92 34.00
N ARG A 710 -21.21 1.11 32.78
CA ARG A 710 -20.43 1.71 31.68
C ARG A 710 -19.90 3.10 32.02
N SER A 711 -20.64 3.90 32.80
CA SER A 711 -20.19 5.22 33.28
C SER A 711 -19.10 5.16 34.36
N MET A 712 -18.92 4.01 35.03
CA MET A 712 -17.90 3.83 36.08
C MET A 712 -16.54 3.43 35.53
N ILE A 713 -16.42 3.21 34.22
CA ILE A 713 -15.16 2.83 33.56
C ILE A 713 -14.16 3.95 33.70
N LYS A 714 -12.97 3.61 34.21
CA LYS A 714 -11.89 4.58 34.42
C LYS A 714 -11.09 4.75 33.13
N PRO A 715 -10.96 5.98 32.59
CA PRO A 715 -10.06 6.21 31.46
C PRO A 715 -8.61 6.03 31.90
N CYS A 716 -7.82 5.38 31.05
CA CYS A 716 -6.37 5.24 31.22
C CYS A 716 -5.68 6.14 30.20
N VAL A 717 -4.91 7.11 30.65
CA VAL A 717 -4.15 8.04 29.78
C VAL A 717 -2.68 7.98 30.18
N LEU A 718 -1.81 7.90 29.18
CA LEU A 718 -0.36 7.89 29.36
C LEU A 718 0.20 9.28 29.04
N HIS A 719 1.21 9.74 29.80
CA HIS A 719 1.85 11.03 29.54
C HIS A 719 2.63 11.02 28.21
N ASP A 720 2.59 12.14 27.49
CA ASP A 720 3.22 12.30 26.16
C ASP A 720 4.70 11.87 26.12
N ILE A 721 5.47 12.05 27.20
CA ILE A 721 6.88 11.60 27.32
C ILE A 721 7.12 10.10 27.04
N PHE A 722 6.09 9.26 27.14
CA PHE A 722 6.16 7.82 26.86
C PHE A 722 5.53 7.45 25.52
N ILE A 723 4.72 8.34 24.92
CA ILE A 723 4.12 8.12 23.60
C ILE A 723 5.21 8.31 22.54
N PRO A 724 5.56 7.27 21.76
CA PRO A 724 6.61 7.36 20.75
C PRO A 724 6.40 8.53 19.78
N ASN A 725 7.50 9.24 19.49
CA ASN A 725 7.52 10.38 18.57
C ASN A 725 6.63 11.58 18.95
N SER A 726 6.11 11.63 20.18
CA SER A 726 5.58 12.89 20.72
C SER A 726 6.70 13.92 20.88
N GLN A 727 6.34 15.20 20.99
CA GLN A 727 7.35 16.25 21.14
C GLN A 727 8.19 16.08 22.41
N GLU A 728 7.58 15.64 23.51
CA GLU A 728 8.28 15.39 24.78
C GLU A 728 9.14 14.14 24.72
N HIS A 729 8.64 13.08 24.07
CA HIS A 729 9.37 11.83 23.85
C HIS A 729 10.63 12.08 23.01
N LEU A 730 10.51 12.80 21.90
CA LEU A 730 11.64 13.17 21.04
C LEU A 730 12.69 13.99 21.79
N LYS A 731 12.27 14.97 22.59
CA LYS A 731 13.19 15.77 23.43
C LYS A 731 13.98 14.92 24.42
N LYS A 732 13.35 13.89 25.00
CA LYS A 732 13.99 12.97 25.94
C LYS A 732 14.98 12.04 25.25
N TRP A 733 14.61 11.49 24.10
CA TRP A 733 15.32 10.35 23.50
C TRP A 733 16.22 10.70 22.30
N THR A 734 16.04 11.86 21.67
CA THR A 734 16.60 12.13 20.32
C THR A 734 17.28 13.50 20.17
N ASP A 735 17.68 14.13 21.27
CA ASP A 735 18.31 15.45 21.26
C ASP A 735 19.54 15.48 20.31
N GLY A 736 19.48 16.34 19.29
CA GLY A 736 20.49 16.46 18.23
C GLY A 736 20.27 15.64 16.95
N GLN A 737 19.17 14.88 16.83
CA GLN A 737 18.82 14.11 15.62
C GLN A 737 17.77 14.84 14.76
N ASN A 738 17.71 14.52 13.46
CA ASN A 738 16.68 15.06 12.57
C ASN A 738 15.39 14.22 12.69
N PHE A 739 14.36 14.77 13.33
CA PHE A 739 13.06 14.11 13.56
C PHE A 739 11.90 14.75 12.78
N ARG A 740 12.18 15.56 11.74
CA ARG A 740 11.15 16.35 11.03
C ARG A 740 10.00 15.52 10.44
N ALA A 741 10.23 14.26 10.14
CA ALA A 741 9.24 13.35 9.55
C ALA A 741 8.78 12.23 10.51
N ALA A 742 9.18 12.27 11.79
CA ALA A 742 8.85 11.23 12.75
C ALA A 742 7.33 11.08 12.93
N PHE A 743 6.84 9.85 12.89
CA PHE A 743 5.41 9.57 12.90
C PHE A 743 4.89 9.26 14.30
N ARG A 744 3.83 9.94 14.75
CA ARG A 744 3.16 9.77 16.06
C ARG A 744 1.78 9.15 15.84
N SER A 745 1.33 8.30 16.75
CA SER A 745 -0.05 7.84 16.79
C SER A 745 -1.04 8.96 17.15
N ASP A 746 -2.27 8.83 16.65
CA ASP A 746 -3.39 9.73 16.93
C ASP A 746 -4.64 8.90 17.28
N ILE A 747 -4.76 8.51 18.55
CA ILE A 747 -5.86 7.69 19.06
C ILE A 747 -6.68 8.55 20.01
N ASP A 748 -7.98 8.69 19.72
CA ASP A 748 -8.92 9.42 20.56
C ASP A 748 -9.27 8.67 21.85
N GLU A 749 -9.57 9.44 22.90
CA GLU A 749 -9.91 8.90 24.22
C GLU A 749 -11.14 7.97 24.17
N ASP A 750 -12.13 8.28 23.32
CA ASP A 750 -13.32 7.44 23.14
C ASP A 750 -12.96 6.04 22.65
N THR A 751 -12.00 5.93 21.73
CA THR A 751 -11.51 4.65 21.22
C THR A 751 -10.72 3.89 22.28
N VAL A 752 -9.92 4.58 23.10
CA VAL A 752 -9.24 3.96 24.25
C VAL A 752 -10.27 3.40 25.22
N VAL A 753 -11.29 4.18 25.59
CA VAL A 753 -12.37 3.73 26.48
C VAL A 753 -13.07 2.51 25.90
N LYS A 754 -13.47 2.54 24.62
CA LYS A 754 -14.10 1.40 23.93
C LYS A 754 -13.27 0.13 24.03
N ILE A 755 -11.96 0.19 23.82
CA ILE A 755 -11.12 -1.01 23.90
C ILE A 755 -10.94 -1.46 25.35
N MET A 756 -10.88 -0.52 26.31
CA MET A 756 -10.87 -0.85 27.73
C MET A 756 -12.16 -1.54 28.18
N THR A 757 -13.30 -1.28 27.52
CA THR A 757 -14.60 -1.93 27.81
C THR A 757 -14.74 -3.33 27.21
N LEU A 758 -13.83 -3.75 26.33
CA LEU A 758 -13.93 -5.05 25.67
C LEU A 758 -13.46 -6.18 26.60
N HIS A 759 -14.25 -7.24 26.64
CA HIS A 759 -13.95 -8.47 27.37
C HIS A 759 -12.99 -9.38 26.58
N GLY A 760 -12.16 -10.12 27.31
CA GLY A 760 -11.26 -11.15 26.77
C GLY A 760 -10.00 -10.64 26.08
N ILE A 761 -9.65 -9.35 26.21
CA ILE A 761 -8.44 -8.77 25.62
C ILE A 761 -7.31 -8.78 26.65
N ASP A 762 -6.12 -9.25 26.25
CA ASP A 762 -4.91 -9.24 27.08
C ASP A 762 -4.52 -7.82 27.53
N ASP A 763 -4.20 -7.66 28.81
CA ASP A 763 -3.85 -6.37 29.41
C ASP A 763 -2.62 -5.74 28.75
N SER A 764 -1.67 -6.56 28.29
CA SER A 764 -0.50 -6.06 27.56
C SER A 764 -0.90 -5.37 26.25
N TRP A 765 -1.96 -5.82 25.57
CA TRP A 765 -2.44 -5.18 24.34
C TRP A 765 -3.15 -3.85 24.64
N LYS A 766 -3.84 -3.77 25.78
CA LYS A 766 -4.43 -2.51 26.26
C LYS A 766 -3.34 -1.48 26.56
N VAL A 767 -2.24 -1.89 27.19
CA VAL A 767 -1.07 -1.02 27.45
C VAL A 767 -0.38 -0.62 26.15
N LEU A 768 -0.19 -1.55 25.21
CA LEU A 768 0.40 -1.25 23.89
C LEU A 768 -0.41 -0.22 23.12
N LEU A 769 -1.74 -0.29 23.17
CA LEU A 769 -2.60 0.69 22.54
C LEU A 769 -2.35 2.10 23.07
N LEU A 770 -2.12 2.26 24.39
CA LEU A 770 -1.78 3.56 24.99
C LEU A 770 -0.45 4.12 24.45
N LEU A 771 0.47 3.26 24.00
CA LEU A 771 1.69 3.63 23.29
C LEU A 771 1.48 3.86 21.79
N GLY A 772 0.24 3.74 21.30
CA GLY A 772 -0.07 3.82 19.87
C GLY A 772 0.19 2.54 19.09
N ILE A 773 0.40 1.40 19.77
CA ILE A 773 0.77 0.12 19.16
C ILE A 773 -0.45 -0.81 19.10
N GLY A 774 -0.85 -1.21 17.90
CA GLY A 774 -1.91 -2.20 17.69
C GLY A 774 -1.37 -3.62 17.57
N VAL A 775 -2.13 -4.61 18.03
CA VAL A 775 -1.79 -6.03 17.89
C VAL A 775 -2.82 -6.72 17.02
N PHE A 776 -2.37 -7.40 15.97
CA PHE A 776 -3.22 -8.18 15.08
C PHE A 776 -2.85 -9.65 15.23
N TYR A 777 -3.67 -10.36 15.99
CA TYR A 777 -3.57 -11.79 16.20
C TYR A 777 -4.95 -12.41 16.01
N ASN A 778 -5.02 -13.69 15.66
CA ASN A 778 -6.30 -14.38 15.52
C ASN A 778 -6.94 -14.48 16.91
N HIS A 779 -7.95 -13.66 17.17
CA HIS A 779 -8.56 -13.49 18.49
C HIS A 779 -10.08 -13.66 18.39
N GLU A 780 -10.71 -14.20 19.43
CA GLU A 780 -12.15 -14.48 19.44
C GLU A 780 -13.00 -13.21 19.39
N ASN A 781 -12.47 -12.09 19.90
CA ASN A 781 -13.15 -10.80 19.93
C ASN A 781 -13.08 -10.07 18.57
N ILE A 782 -14.14 -10.21 17.77
CA ILE A 782 -14.29 -9.58 16.44
C ILE A 782 -14.26 -8.05 16.55
N THR A 783 -14.89 -7.48 17.57
CA THR A 783 -15.00 -6.02 17.77
C THR A 783 -13.63 -5.36 17.93
N TYR A 784 -12.72 -5.98 18.69
CA TYR A 784 -11.34 -5.48 18.81
C TYR A 784 -10.65 -5.41 17.46
N MET A 785 -10.76 -6.49 16.68
CA MET A 785 -10.16 -6.56 15.35
C MET A 785 -10.73 -5.50 14.42
N GLU A 786 -12.04 -5.24 14.46
CA GLU A 786 -12.66 -4.17 13.66
C GLU A 786 -12.14 -2.77 14.05
N ILE A 787 -12.00 -2.49 15.35
CA ILE A 787 -11.44 -1.21 15.80
C ILE A 787 -9.98 -1.07 15.35
N MET A 788 -9.16 -2.11 15.53
CA MET A 788 -7.76 -2.10 15.09
C MET A 788 -7.66 -1.91 13.57
N LYS A 789 -8.51 -2.59 12.81
CA LYS A 789 -8.60 -2.44 11.36
C LYS A 789 -8.91 -1.00 10.99
N LYS A 790 -9.94 -0.40 11.59
CA LYS A 790 -10.31 1.00 11.34
C LYS A 790 -9.16 1.97 11.65
N LEU A 791 -8.49 1.83 12.80
CA LEU A 791 -7.36 2.67 13.17
C LEU A 791 -6.17 2.51 12.21
N ALA A 792 -5.96 1.30 11.68
CA ALA A 792 -4.94 1.05 10.66
C ALA A 792 -5.30 1.67 9.29
N GLU A 793 -6.58 1.65 8.88
CA GLU A 793 -7.05 2.30 7.64
C GLU A 793 -6.89 3.82 7.73
N GLU A 794 -7.24 4.39 8.88
CA GLU A 794 -7.14 5.83 9.16
C GLU A 794 -5.69 6.29 9.46
N GLN A 795 -4.71 5.38 9.44
CA GLN A 795 -3.30 5.64 9.78
C GLN A 795 -3.14 6.31 11.16
N LYS A 796 -3.88 5.84 12.17
CA LYS A 796 -3.85 6.37 13.55
C LYS A 796 -2.90 5.62 14.49
N LEU A 797 -2.50 4.41 14.11
CA LEU A 797 -1.56 3.58 14.88
C LEU A 797 -0.10 3.93 14.52
N TYR A 798 0.77 4.01 15.51
CA TYR A 798 2.22 4.20 15.33
C TYR A 798 2.88 2.93 14.78
N LEU A 799 2.58 1.78 15.38
CA LEU A 799 3.15 0.48 15.07
C LEU A 799 2.06 -0.60 15.12
N ILE A 800 2.15 -1.58 14.25
CA ILE A 800 1.28 -2.76 14.24
C ILE A 800 2.15 -4.00 14.39
N ILE A 801 1.89 -4.83 15.40
CA ILE A 801 2.54 -6.13 15.55
C ILE A 801 1.57 -7.19 15.02
N ALA A 802 2.04 -8.03 14.10
CA ALA A 802 1.19 -9.03 13.46
C ALA A 802 1.95 -10.33 13.17
N SER A 803 1.22 -11.45 13.11
CA SER A 803 1.76 -12.73 12.66
C SER A 803 1.83 -12.85 11.14
N SER A 804 2.43 -13.93 10.64
CA SER A 804 2.56 -14.23 9.21
C SER A 804 1.22 -14.31 8.47
N ASP A 805 0.14 -14.67 9.16
CA ASP A 805 -1.23 -14.69 8.61
C ASP A 805 -1.69 -13.33 8.07
N TYR A 806 -1.16 -12.24 8.63
CA TYR A 806 -1.55 -10.89 8.22
C TYR A 806 -1.07 -10.53 6.81
N ILE A 807 -0.05 -11.23 6.31
CA ILE A 807 0.54 -11.02 4.97
C ILE A 807 -0.52 -11.19 3.87
N TYR A 808 -1.49 -12.07 4.06
CA TYR A 808 -2.50 -12.42 3.07
C TYR A 808 -3.78 -11.59 3.20
N GLY A 809 -3.91 -10.81 4.28
CA GLY A 809 -5.22 -10.52 4.85
C GLY A 809 -5.62 -9.06 4.88
N THR A 810 -4.86 -8.06 4.40
CA THR A 810 -5.33 -6.65 4.36
C THR A 810 -4.49 -5.74 3.45
N ASN A 811 -5.08 -4.64 2.96
CA ASN A 811 -4.46 -3.69 2.03
C ASN A 811 -3.94 -2.40 2.71
N TYR A 812 -3.57 -2.47 3.99
CA TYR A 812 -3.00 -1.32 4.70
C TYR A 812 -1.73 -0.80 4.05
N GLN A 813 -1.48 0.48 4.30
CA GLN A 813 -0.37 1.21 3.72
C GLN A 813 0.66 1.45 4.82
N PHE A 814 1.76 0.69 4.76
CA PHE A 814 2.86 0.84 5.71
C PHE A 814 4.02 1.60 5.09
N CYS A 815 4.66 2.45 5.89
CA CYS A 815 5.89 3.13 5.47
C CYS A 815 7.12 2.26 5.77
N HIS A 816 7.13 1.62 6.92
CA HIS A 816 8.22 0.75 7.35
C HIS A 816 7.70 -0.64 7.71
N GLY A 817 8.56 -1.64 7.55
CA GLY A 817 8.28 -3.00 8.01
C GLY A 817 9.48 -3.64 8.66
N TYR A 818 9.24 -4.41 9.72
CA TYR A 818 10.22 -5.33 10.30
C TYR A 818 9.82 -6.77 10.00
N ILE A 819 10.82 -7.56 9.64
CA ILE A 819 10.71 -9.03 9.59
C ILE A 819 11.59 -9.58 10.70
N SER A 820 10.95 -10.17 11.70
CA SER A 820 11.61 -10.69 12.89
C SER A 820 12.42 -11.97 12.59
N LYS A 821 13.36 -12.30 13.47
CA LYS A 821 14.25 -13.47 13.33
C LYS A 821 13.52 -14.81 13.49
N ASP A 822 12.43 -14.82 14.26
CA ASP A 822 11.61 -16.00 14.51
C ASP A 822 10.66 -16.35 13.35
N MET A 823 10.70 -15.59 12.25
CA MET A 823 9.83 -15.83 11.08
C MET A 823 10.51 -16.79 10.11
N ASN A 824 9.98 -18.00 9.96
CA ASN A 824 10.40 -18.92 8.89
C ASN A 824 9.46 -18.80 7.69
N LEU A 825 9.88 -18.04 6.68
CA LEU A 825 9.05 -17.70 5.52
C LEU A 825 9.70 -18.20 4.22
N THR A 826 8.86 -18.64 3.27
CA THR A 826 9.24 -18.88 1.88
C THR A 826 9.64 -17.57 1.18
N GLN A 827 10.41 -17.66 0.09
CA GLN A 827 10.82 -16.48 -0.69
C GLN A 827 9.59 -15.67 -1.14
N GLU A 828 8.55 -16.35 -1.62
CA GLU A 828 7.29 -15.80 -2.08
C GLU A 828 6.56 -15.06 -0.95
N LYS A 829 6.45 -15.67 0.23
CA LYS A 829 5.79 -15.06 1.39
C LYS A 829 6.54 -13.83 1.90
N ILE A 830 7.88 -13.82 1.85
CA ILE A 830 8.69 -12.63 2.14
C ILE A 830 8.38 -11.52 1.13
N ILE A 831 8.38 -11.82 -0.17
CA ILE A 831 8.08 -10.83 -1.23
C ILE A 831 6.66 -10.27 -1.05
N GLN A 832 5.67 -11.10 -0.72
CA GLN A 832 4.31 -10.65 -0.43
C GLN A 832 4.26 -9.72 0.78
N ALA A 833 4.96 -10.07 1.87
CA ALA A 833 5.05 -9.25 3.07
C ALA A 833 5.66 -7.88 2.76
N MET A 834 6.78 -7.87 2.02
CA MET A 834 7.45 -6.66 1.56
C MET A 834 6.55 -5.84 0.62
N GLY A 835 5.70 -6.49 -0.17
CA GLY A 835 4.70 -5.87 -1.05
C GLY A 835 3.59 -5.12 -0.31
N ARG A 836 3.49 -5.23 1.02
CA ARG A 836 2.56 -4.44 1.86
C ARG A 836 3.13 -3.05 2.20
N ILE A 837 4.42 -2.81 1.96
CA ILE A 837 5.13 -1.58 2.32
C ILE A 837 5.27 -0.68 1.07
N GLY A 838 5.13 0.63 1.26
CA GLY A 838 5.37 1.63 0.21
C GLY A 838 4.34 1.64 -0.92
N ARG A 839 3.05 1.50 -0.57
CA ARG A 839 1.91 1.52 -1.52
C ARG A 839 1.41 2.92 -1.88
N ASN A 840 1.70 3.94 -1.07
CA ASN A 840 1.18 5.30 -1.25
C ASN A 840 2.30 6.33 -1.47
N ASN A 841 1.92 7.62 -1.56
CA ASN A 841 2.77 8.82 -1.50
C ASN A 841 4.27 8.59 -1.75
N ILE A 842 4.65 8.69 -3.02
CA ILE A 842 6.04 8.55 -3.49
C ILE A 842 7.01 9.52 -2.77
N GLN A 843 6.52 10.56 -2.10
CA GLN A 843 7.34 11.50 -1.34
C GLN A 843 7.78 11.05 0.07
N GLN A 844 7.21 9.98 0.63
CA GLN A 844 7.54 9.52 1.99
C GLN A 844 8.91 8.81 2.06
N ASN A 845 9.34 8.29 3.20
CA ASN A 845 10.48 7.37 3.26
C ASN A 845 10.01 5.95 3.55
N TYR A 846 10.59 4.97 2.86
CA TYR A 846 10.25 3.57 3.01
C TYR A 846 11.46 2.73 3.40
N SER A 847 11.25 1.70 4.21
CA SER A 847 12.29 0.70 4.48
C SER A 847 11.73 -0.63 4.94
N ILE A 848 12.43 -1.70 4.58
CA ILE A 848 12.20 -3.05 5.09
C ILE A 848 13.41 -3.43 5.94
N ARG A 849 13.18 -3.77 7.21
CA ARG A 849 14.23 -4.04 8.18
C ARG A 849 14.22 -5.52 8.52
N CYS A 850 15.19 -6.26 7.98
CA CYS A 850 15.32 -7.70 8.22
C CYS A 850 16.19 -7.93 9.45
N ARG A 851 15.69 -8.72 10.39
CA ARG A 851 16.43 -9.05 11.62
C ARG A 851 17.32 -10.28 11.49
N ASP A 852 17.17 -11.03 10.40
CA ASP A 852 17.98 -12.20 10.07
C ASP A 852 18.61 -12.10 8.68
N GLU A 853 19.86 -12.54 8.56
CA GLU A 853 20.62 -12.57 7.30
C GLU A 853 20.19 -13.75 6.41
N GLU A 854 19.64 -14.82 6.99
CA GLU A 854 19.13 -15.96 6.22
C GLU A 854 17.95 -15.55 5.33
N GLN A 855 17.01 -14.76 5.86
CA GLN A 855 15.87 -14.21 5.12
C GLN A 855 16.33 -13.36 3.92
N ILE A 856 17.39 -12.57 4.12
CA ILE A 856 17.99 -11.76 3.07
C ILE A 856 18.61 -12.67 2.02
N THR A 857 19.37 -13.69 2.43
CA THR A 857 19.99 -14.64 1.50
C THR A 857 18.95 -15.34 0.65
N LYS A 858 17.87 -15.86 1.26
CA LYS A 858 16.74 -16.50 0.56
C LYS A 858 16.09 -15.60 -0.50
N LEU A 859 16.05 -14.28 -0.31
CA LEU A 859 15.51 -13.36 -1.32
C LEU A 859 16.38 -13.28 -2.58
N PHE A 860 17.70 -13.40 -2.44
CA PHE A 860 18.66 -13.18 -3.53
C PHE A 860 19.17 -14.46 -4.19
N THR A 861 18.81 -15.63 -3.65
CA THR A 861 19.17 -16.94 -4.20
C THR A 861 17.95 -17.71 -4.71
N ALA A 862 18.17 -18.58 -5.70
CA ALA A 862 17.14 -19.48 -6.17
C ALA A 862 16.87 -20.59 -5.15
N ASP A 863 15.59 -20.90 -4.94
CA ASP A 863 15.14 -22.04 -4.15
C ASP A 863 14.62 -23.13 -5.10
N PRO A 864 15.19 -24.36 -5.10
CA PRO A 864 14.75 -25.43 -5.98
C PRO A 864 13.41 -26.04 -5.57
N GLU A 865 13.02 -25.99 -4.28
CA GLU A 865 11.81 -26.63 -3.78
C GLU A 865 10.83 -25.59 -3.24
N LYS A 866 9.89 -25.18 -4.09
CA LYS A 866 8.87 -24.19 -3.75
C LYS A 866 7.53 -24.86 -3.44
N PRO A 867 7.04 -24.81 -2.18
CA PRO A 867 5.77 -25.44 -1.82
C PRO A 867 4.60 -24.85 -2.62
N GLU A 868 4.64 -23.56 -2.93
CA GLU A 868 3.59 -22.89 -3.71
C GLU A 868 3.48 -23.47 -5.13
N VAL A 869 4.62 -23.79 -5.76
CA VAL A 869 4.68 -24.42 -7.10
C VAL A 869 4.12 -25.84 -7.04
N ILE A 870 4.56 -26.61 -6.05
CA ILE A 870 4.15 -28.01 -5.86
C ILE A 870 2.64 -28.07 -5.64
N ASN A 871 2.12 -27.29 -4.69
CA ASN A 871 0.71 -27.28 -4.34
C ASN A 871 -0.17 -26.75 -5.48
N MET A 872 0.28 -25.75 -6.25
CA MET A 872 -0.50 -25.33 -7.42
C MET A 872 -0.62 -26.43 -8.47
N ASN A 873 0.46 -27.14 -8.80
CA ASN A 873 0.43 -28.26 -9.75
C ASN A 873 -0.44 -29.44 -9.27
N ILE A 874 -0.51 -29.67 -7.95
CA ILE A 874 -1.35 -30.72 -7.37
C ILE A 874 -2.82 -30.30 -7.34
N LEU A 875 -3.11 -29.10 -6.84
CA LEU A 875 -4.48 -28.68 -6.53
C LEU A 875 -5.21 -28.13 -7.75
N PHE A 876 -4.51 -27.43 -8.65
CA PHE A 876 -5.07 -26.94 -9.91
C PHE A 876 -4.91 -28.00 -11.00
N ASN A 877 -5.34 -29.23 -10.70
CA ASN A 877 -5.34 -30.37 -11.60
C ASN A 877 -6.60 -31.19 -11.34
N SER A 878 -7.23 -31.75 -12.38
CA SER A 878 -8.44 -32.55 -12.24
C SER A 878 -8.13 -34.02 -11.88
N LYS A 879 -6.88 -34.45 -12.06
CA LYS A 879 -6.33 -35.77 -11.72
C LYS A 879 -5.77 -35.78 -10.29
N GLN A 880 -5.62 -36.96 -9.69
CA GLN A 880 -4.98 -37.09 -8.38
C GLN A 880 -3.46 -37.10 -8.51
N VAL A 881 -2.84 -35.94 -8.72
CA VAL A 881 -1.38 -35.82 -8.81
C VAL A 881 -0.75 -35.73 -7.41
N ARG A 882 0.42 -36.34 -7.24
CA ARG A 882 1.26 -36.24 -6.04
C ARG A 882 2.70 -35.90 -6.41
N TRP A 883 3.38 -35.17 -5.54
CA TRP A 883 4.81 -34.90 -5.66
C TRP A 883 5.61 -35.98 -4.93
N VAL A 884 6.43 -36.75 -5.68
CA VAL A 884 7.24 -37.84 -5.12
C VAL A 884 8.64 -37.78 -5.73
N GLY A 885 9.66 -37.54 -4.89
CA GLY A 885 11.07 -37.67 -5.30
C GLY A 885 11.51 -36.70 -6.40
N GLY A 886 10.90 -35.51 -6.50
CA GLY A 886 11.24 -34.51 -7.52
C GLY A 886 10.41 -34.59 -8.81
N GLU A 887 9.42 -35.49 -8.86
CA GLU A 887 8.54 -35.67 -10.02
C GLU A 887 7.06 -35.66 -9.61
N PHE A 888 6.20 -35.23 -10.54
CA PHE A 888 4.75 -35.32 -10.42
C PHE A 888 4.29 -36.69 -10.91
N VAL A 889 3.60 -37.44 -10.05
CA VAL A 889 3.10 -38.79 -10.34
C VAL A 889 1.59 -38.81 -10.13
N GLU A 890 0.85 -39.37 -11.08
CA GLU A 890 -0.59 -39.60 -10.93
C GLU A 890 -0.83 -40.80 -9.99
N ALA A 891 -1.54 -40.55 -8.89
CA ALA A 891 -2.02 -41.60 -8.00
C ALA A 891 -3.18 -42.33 -8.69
N GLY A 892 -2.94 -43.60 -9.04
CA GLY A 892 -3.89 -44.47 -9.73
C GLY A 892 -5.10 -44.92 -8.91
#